data_AF-A0AAE2ZNZ8-F1
#
_entry.id   AF-A0AAE2ZNZ8-F1
#
_cell.length_a   1.000
_cell.length_b   1.000
_cell.length_c   1.000
_cell.angle_alpha   90.00
_cell.angle_beta   90.00
_cell.angle_gamma   90.00
#
_symmetry.space_group_name_H-M   'P 1'
#
loop_
_entity.id
_entity.type
_entity.pdbx_description
1 polymer ?
#
loop_
_entity_poly.entity_id
_entity_poly.type
_entity_poly.pdbx_seq_one_letter_code
_entity_poly.pdbx_strand_id
1 'polypeptide(L)'
;MTVENAESAGAVGKPWRISASNVLVGVAVSILALLVFLAVFADVIAPYDPLRQNLINALQGPSARHWLGTDDLGRDVLSRLIYGCRIAVIAATEATAIAVALGVPIGLFIGYRGGWWDWVVMRIVEAIVSIPGIMVAIVIIAILGPGLHRAMIALGILFSTSFLRLARGVVLAEREEIYVRSARVIGASDSRILFRHIFPNIAPPLIVQVTLTVGAVLLSEAGLSFIGLGVQPPQASWGTMLNTAAAFMQLNWFLSIPPGIAIILTVLSVNLLGDVLRDSIGRGIAATAPEGRTATFEPSRSAASPAARPETRENEVLRVEGLEVMVGSDPGLPIITDLSFSIAQGETLGLVGESGSGKTMTGLAILGLMGAGLRITRGSIVLDGIDLRCLASAEIEKLRGDEVAMVFQDPTTSLNPAFTVGSQIAEVLRAKQGLSQRQAWDRAVALIERVGIPQPGARAKAYPHELSGGMAQRIAIARALSCNPSLLIADEPTTALDVTVQQEILDLFRDLQDEFGMAILFITHDLAVAADICDRISVMYAGEMVEMAGVDTLFHDPKHPYTAGLLSAMPHASDRNPPLPTIRGNVPRPGAWPAGCRFSNRCDFAVATCKQPVALTSGERMVRCLRADQLDLRPGT
;
A
#
# COMPACT_ATOMS: atom_id res chain seq x y z
N MET A 1 49.60 21.74 6.03
CA MET A 1 48.60 20.76 5.59
C MET A 1 47.54 21.54 4.84
N THR A 2 47.74 21.61 3.53
CA THR A 2 46.93 22.28 2.53
C THR A 2 46.12 21.21 1.80
N VAL A 3 44.79 21.30 1.82
CA VAL A 3 43.96 20.74 0.75
C VAL A 3 42.85 21.75 0.47
N GLU A 4 42.77 22.10 -0.80
CA GLU A 4 42.07 23.19 -1.46
C GLU A 4 40.54 23.07 -1.52
N ASN A 5 39.94 24.25 -1.67
CA ASN A 5 38.61 24.54 -2.17
C ASN A 5 38.44 24.24 -3.67
N ALA A 6 37.18 24.25 -4.11
CA ALA A 6 36.62 24.15 -5.47
C ALA A 6 36.29 22.70 -5.88
N GLU A 7 35.10 22.36 -6.36
CA GLU A 7 34.34 23.04 -7.41
C GLU A 7 32.82 22.99 -7.19
N SER A 8 32.19 24.16 -7.28
CA SER A 8 30.84 24.32 -7.79
C SER A 8 30.96 24.83 -9.23
N ALA A 9 30.63 23.99 -10.21
CA ALA A 9 30.53 24.42 -11.61
C ALA A 9 29.64 23.48 -12.43
N GLY A 10 28.61 24.05 -13.03
CA GLY A 10 28.16 23.71 -14.39
C GLY A 10 27.49 22.36 -14.60
N ALA A 11 26.17 22.34 -14.52
CA ALA A 11 25.34 21.40 -15.28
C ALA A 11 25.47 21.71 -16.78
N VAL A 12 26.58 21.29 -17.39
CA VAL A 12 26.77 21.24 -18.84
C VAL A 12 26.24 19.89 -19.32
N GLY A 13 25.30 19.92 -20.26
CA GLY A 13 24.59 18.74 -20.77
C GLY A 13 25.52 17.60 -21.17
N LYS A 14 25.35 16.45 -20.52
CA LYS A 14 25.98 15.19 -20.96
C LYS A 14 25.33 14.74 -22.27
N PRO A 15 26.11 14.42 -23.31
CA PRO A 15 25.57 13.90 -24.57
C PRO A 15 24.91 12.54 -24.31
N TRP A 16 23.75 12.33 -24.94
CA TRP A 16 23.00 11.07 -24.93
C TRP A 16 23.91 9.88 -25.27
N ARG A 17 24.43 9.17 -24.25
CA ARG A 17 25.00 7.84 -24.45
C ARG A 17 23.82 6.91 -24.67
N ILE A 18 23.56 6.55 -25.92
CA ILE A 18 22.62 5.49 -26.28
C ILE A 18 23.14 4.21 -25.61
N SER A 19 22.54 3.82 -24.48
CA SER A 19 22.84 2.55 -23.83
C SER A 19 22.46 1.41 -24.79
N ALA A 20 23.23 0.32 -24.83
CA ALA A 20 22.91 -0.86 -25.65
C ALA A 20 21.48 -1.37 -25.38
N SER A 21 20.98 -1.18 -24.15
CA SER A 21 19.59 -1.42 -23.77
C SER A 21 18.59 -0.59 -24.59
N ASN A 22 18.85 0.70 -24.81
CA ASN A 22 17.96 1.58 -25.59
C ASN A 22 17.91 1.17 -27.07
N VAL A 23 19.02 0.67 -27.64
CA VAL A 23 19.06 0.15 -29.01
C VAL A 23 18.21 -1.11 -29.11
N LEU A 24 18.41 -2.05 -28.18
CA LEU A 24 17.69 -3.33 -28.16
C LEU A 24 16.18 -3.11 -28.02
N VAL A 25 15.77 -2.16 -27.18
CA VAL A 25 14.38 -1.72 -27.04
C VAL A 25 13.84 -1.12 -28.33
N GLY A 26 14.61 -0.21 -28.95
CA GLY A 26 14.23 0.39 -30.23
C GLY A 26 14.01 -0.67 -31.33
N VAL A 27 14.85 -1.71 -31.36
CA VAL A 27 14.69 -2.85 -32.28
C VAL A 27 13.42 -3.65 -31.96
N ALA A 28 13.19 -4.03 -30.71
CA ALA A 28 11.99 -4.79 -30.33
C ALA A 28 10.69 -4.02 -30.62
N VAL A 29 10.64 -2.72 -30.30
CA VAL A 29 9.49 -1.86 -30.62
C VAL A 29 9.28 -1.76 -32.13
N SER A 30 10.35 -1.64 -32.90
CA SER A 30 10.27 -1.58 -34.37
C SER A 30 9.76 -2.90 -34.96
N ILE A 31 10.19 -4.05 -34.44
CA ILE A 31 9.71 -5.37 -34.87
C ILE A 31 8.21 -5.51 -34.55
N LEU A 32 7.78 -5.16 -33.34
CA LEU A 32 6.35 -5.23 -32.96
C LEU A 32 5.49 -4.29 -33.79
N ALA A 33 5.96 -3.05 -34.05
CA ALA A 33 5.28 -2.11 -34.91
C ALA A 33 5.16 -2.62 -36.35
N LEU A 34 6.22 -3.24 -36.89
CA LEU A 34 6.21 -3.88 -38.19
C LEU A 34 5.21 -5.04 -38.25
N LEU A 35 5.15 -5.88 -37.22
CA LEU A 35 4.19 -6.99 -37.16
C LEU A 35 2.74 -6.48 -37.15
N VAL A 36 2.44 -5.48 -36.33
CA VAL A 36 1.10 -4.85 -36.32
C VAL A 36 0.78 -4.22 -37.69
N PHE A 37 1.76 -3.56 -38.32
CA PHE A 37 1.59 -3.00 -39.65
C PHE A 37 1.29 -4.08 -40.71
N LEU A 38 2.06 -5.17 -40.72
CA LEU A 38 1.82 -6.31 -41.62
C LEU A 38 0.46 -6.98 -41.37
N ALA A 39 0.05 -7.10 -40.10
CA ALA A 39 -1.24 -7.65 -39.72
C ALA A 39 -2.42 -6.80 -40.22
N VAL A 40 -2.36 -5.47 -40.03
CA VAL A 40 -3.42 -4.55 -40.43
C VAL A 40 -3.52 -4.46 -41.95
N PHE A 41 -2.40 -4.25 -42.63
CA PHE A 41 -2.34 -4.02 -44.08
C PHE A 41 -2.11 -5.29 -44.91
N ALA A 42 -2.38 -6.48 -44.34
CA ALA A 42 -2.13 -7.75 -45.02
C ALA A 42 -2.77 -7.84 -46.41
N ASP A 43 -4.00 -7.34 -46.57
CA ASP A 43 -4.73 -7.41 -47.85
C ASP A 43 -4.09 -6.55 -48.96
N VAL A 44 -3.25 -5.59 -48.60
CA VAL A 44 -2.54 -4.70 -49.55
C VAL A 44 -1.09 -5.13 -49.74
N ILE A 45 -0.45 -5.63 -48.69
CA ILE A 45 0.98 -5.97 -48.68
C ILE A 45 1.25 -7.37 -49.22
N ALA A 46 0.31 -8.30 -49.05
CA ALA A 46 0.48 -9.67 -49.51
C ALA A 46 0.61 -9.72 -51.05
N PRO A 47 1.71 -10.28 -51.60
CA PRO A 47 1.91 -10.33 -53.04
C PRO A 47 0.87 -11.16 -53.80
N TYR A 48 0.30 -12.16 -53.14
CA TYR A 48 -0.71 -13.06 -53.69
C TYR A 48 -1.83 -13.30 -52.68
N ASP A 49 -3.00 -13.73 -53.17
CA ASP A 49 -4.05 -14.27 -52.30
C ASP A 49 -3.51 -15.50 -51.54
N PRO A 50 -3.54 -15.52 -50.20
CA PRO A 50 -3.00 -16.60 -49.38
C PRO A 50 -3.67 -17.96 -49.61
N LEU A 51 -4.86 -17.98 -50.22
CA LEU A 51 -5.62 -19.20 -50.53
C LEU A 51 -5.43 -19.68 -51.97
N ARG A 52 -4.75 -18.91 -52.82
CA ARG A 52 -4.57 -19.25 -54.24
C ARG A 52 -3.64 -20.45 -54.39
N GLN A 53 -4.19 -21.56 -54.89
CA GLN A 53 -3.47 -22.82 -55.09
C GLN A 53 -2.91 -22.94 -56.51
N ASN A 54 -1.73 -23.55 -56.62
CA ASN A 54 -1.12 -23.89 -57.90
C ASN A 54 -0.23 -25.15 -57.77
N LEU A 55 -0.83 -26.32 -57.95
CA LEU A 55 -0.18 -27.63 -57.75
C LEU A 55 1.05 -27.86 -58.63
N ILE A 56 1.15 -27.17 -59.78
CA ILE A 56 2.33 -27.25 -60.66
C ILE A 56 3.57 -26.70 -59.94
N ASN A 57 3.35 -25.69 -59.09
CA ASN A 57 4.38 -25.04 -58.31
C ASN A 57 4.37 -25.51 -56.85
N ALA A 58 3.88 -26.71 -56.53
CA ALA A 58 3.91 -27.22 -55.17
C ALA A 58 5.35 -27.45 -54.67
N LEU A 59 5.60 -27.15 -53.38
CA LEU A 59 6.86 -27.37 -52.67
C LEU A 59 8.09 -26.71 -53.32
N GLN A 60 7.92 -25.60 -54.06
CA GLN A 60 9.05 -24.90 -54.65
C GLN A 60 9.83 -24.12 -53.59
N GLY A 61 11.17 -24.16 -53.70
CA GLY A 61 12.05 -23.31 -52.92
C GLY A 61 11.93 -21.82 -53.27
N PRO A 62 12.67 -20.95 -52.57
CA PRO A 62 12.71 -19.51 -52.85
C PRO A 62 13.00 -19.22 -54.32
N SER A 63 12.19 -18.34 -54.91
CA SER A 63 12.33 -17.90 -56.31
C SER A 63 11.97 -16.43 -56.47
N ALA A 64 12.31 -15.84 -57.62
CA ALA A 64 11.97 -14.44 -57.91
C ALA A 64 10.46 -14.15 -57.89
N ARG A 65 9.62 -15.16 -58.19
CA ARG A 65 8.15 -15.05 -58.14
C ARG A 65 7.58 -15.34 -56.77
N HIS A 66 8.19 -16.25 -56.02
CA HIS A 66 7.79 -16.65 -54.67
C HIS A 66 8.99 -16.51 -53.73
N TRP A 67 9.14 -15.35 -53.09
CA TRP A 67 10.36 -14.98 -52.35
C TRP A 67 10.71 -15.96 -51.23
N LEU A 68 9.70 -16.54 -50.57
CA LEU A 68 9.86 -17.56 -49.53
C LEU A 68 9.46 -18.96 -50.01
N GLY A 69 9.29 -19.15 -51.32
CA GLY A 69 8.82 -20.40 -51.91
C GLY A 69 7.32 -20.62 -51.76
N THR A 70 6.89 -21.85 -52.05
CA THR A 70 5.49 -22.27 -52.04
C THR A 70 5.28 -23.52 -51.19
N ASP A 71 4.08 -23.67 -50.64
CA ASP A 71 3.71 -24.83 -49.82
C ASP A 71 3.28 -26.06 -50.64
N ASP A 72 2.77 -27.06 -49.93
CA ASP A 72 2.26 -28.33 -50.45
C ASP A 72 1.15 -28.19 -51.52
N LEU A 73 0.39 -27.08 -51.48
CA LEU A 73 -0.66 -26.76 -52.46
C LEU A 73 -0.21 -25.68 -53.45
N GLY A 74 1.06 -25.30 -53.44
CA GLY A 74 1.63 -24.26 -54.29
C GLY A 74 1.19 -22.84 -53.91
N ARG A 75 0.72 -22.62 -52.67
CA ARG A 75 0.38 -21.28 -52.18
C ARG A 75 1.65 -20.55 -51.75
N ASP A 76 1.67 -19.24 -51.91
CA ASP A 76 2.83 -18.40 -51.60
C ASP A 76 3.09 -18.30 -50.08
N VAL A 77 4.28 -18.71 -49.63
CA VAL A 77 4.64 -18.77 -48.20
C VAL A 77 4.71 -17.38 -47.56
N LEU A 78 5.15 -16.36 -48.29
CA LEU A 78 5.24 -14.98 -47.78
C LEU A 78 3.86 -14.38 -47.52
N SER A 79 2.94 -14.54 -48.48
CA SER A 79 1.55 -14.12 -48.35
C SER A 79 0.89 -14.82 -47.16
N ARG A 80 1.09 -16.13 -47.02
CA ARG A 80 0.61 -16.89 -45.85
C ARG A 80 1.24 -16.43 -44.52
N LEU A 81 2.51 -16.05 -44.51
CA LEU A 81 3.21 -15.55 -43.32
C LEU A 81 2.62 -14.22 -42.82
N ILE A 82 2.31 -13.30 -43.74
CA ILE A 82 1.70 -12.00 -43.46
C ILE A 82 0.28 -12.18 -42.89
N TYR A 83 -0.54 -13.04 -43.50
CA TYR A 83 -1.87 -13.36 -42.94
C TYR A 83 -1.77 -14.11 -41.62
N GLY A 84 -0.76 -14.97 -41.43
CA GLY A 84 -0.46 -15.61 -40.15
C GLY A 84 -0.12 -14.59 -39.05
N CYS A 85 0.54 -13.49 -39.40
CA CYS A 85 0.80 -12.38 -38.48
C CYS A 85 -0.50 -11.71 -38.00
N ARG A 86 -1.46 -11.50 -38.90
CA ARG A 86 -2.81 -11.01 -38.54
C ARG A 86 -3.48 -11.92 -37.52
N ILE A 87 -3.44 -13.23 -37.75
CA ILE A 87 -4.00 -14.22 -36.82
C ILE A 87 -3.29 -14.18 -35.46
N ALA A 88 -1.96 -14.10 -35.44
CA ALA A 88 -1.17 -14.01 -34.21
C ALA A 88 -1.51 -12.76 -33.38
N VAL A 89 -1.69 -11.60 -34.02
CA VAL A 89 -2.07 -10.34 -33.34
C VAL A 89 -3.48 -10.43 -32.77
N ILE A 90 -4.44 -10.97 -33.53
CA ILE A 90 -5.82 -11.19 -33.07
C ILE A 90 -5.81 -12.13 -31.85
N ALA A 91 -5.10 -13.24 -31.96
CA ALA A 91 -4.98 -14.26 -30.90
C ALA A 91 -4.44 -13.67 -29.59
N ALA A 92 -3.30 -12.99 -29.67
CA ALA A 92 -2.67 -12.31 -28.54
C ALA A 92 -3.61 -11.30 -27.89
N THR A 93 -4.24 -10.44 -28.70
CA THR A 93 -5.11 -9.37 -28.20
C THR A 93 -6.34 -9.95 -27.51
N GLU A 94 -7.02 -10.92 -28.13
CA GLU A 94 -8.25 -11.51 -27.62
C GLU A 94 -8.02 -12.25 -26.30
N ALA A 95 -7.09 -13.20 -26.26
CA ALA A 95 -6.85 -14.00 -25.07
C ALA A 95 -6.29 -13.15 -23.90
N THR A 96 -5.38 -12.21 -24.18
CA THR A 96 -4.84 -11.33 -23.13
C THR A 96 -5.87 -10.34 -22.62
N ALA A 97 -6.73 -9.78 -23.48
CA ALA A 97 -7.82 -8.89 -23.04
C ALA A 97 -8.79 -9.62 -22.10
N ILE A 98 -9.19 -10.85 -22.44
CA ILE A 98 -10.03 -11.70 -21.59
C ILE A 98 -9.32 -12.00 -20.26
N ALA A 99 -8.04 -12.37 -20.31
CA ALA A 99 -7.26 -12.68 -19.11
C ALA A 99 -7.18 -11.50 -18.15
N VAL A 100 -6.93 -10.28 -18.65
CA VAL A 100 -6.89 -9.05 -17.85
C VAL A 100 -8.28 -8.69 -17.33
N ALA A 101 -9.30 -8.69 -18.19
CA ALA A 101 -10.66 -8.29 -17.85
C ALA A 101 -11.30 -9.18 -16.78
N LEU A 102 -10.96 -10.47 -16.73
CA LEU A 102 -11.41 -11.40 -15.69
C LEU A 102 -10.46 -11.39 -14.49
N GLY A 103 -9.17 -11.54 -14.72
CA GLY A 103 -8.20 -11.79 -13.65
C GLY A 103 -7.98 -10.58 -12.74
N VAL A 104 -7.79 -9.39 -13.31
CA VAL A 104 -7.42 -8.20 -12.54
C VAL A 104 -8.55 -7.75 -11.60
N PRO A 105 -9.82 -7.59 -12.04
CA PRO A 105 -10.89 -7.16 -11.13
C PRO A 105 -11.15 -8.17 -10.00
N ILE A 106 -11.12 -9.47 -10.30
CA ILE A 106 -11.31 -10.52 -9.30
C ILE A 106 -10.15 -10.51 -8.30
N GLY A 107 -8.90 -10.44 -8.79
CA GLY A 107 -7.71 -10.39 -7.96
C GLY A 107 -7.65 -9.15 -7.05
N LEU A 108 -8.00 -7.98 -7.58
CA LEU A 108 -8.19 -6.74 -6.83
C LEU A 108 -9.21 -6.92 -5.71
N PHE A 109 -10.39 -7.46 -6.05
CA PHE A 109 -11.49 -7.63 -5.11
C PHE A 109 -11.13 -8.58 -3.97
N ILE A 110 -10.63 -9.79 -4.28
CA ILE A 110 -10.29 -10.78 -3.25
C ILE A 110 -9.05 -10.40 -2.45
N GLY A 111 -8.06 -9.75 -3.08
CA GLY A 111 -6.88 -9.25 -2.38
C GLY A 111 -7.23 -8.17 -1.37
N TYR A 112 -8.15 -7.26 -1.73
CA TYR A 112 -8.58 -6.19 -0.83
C TYR A 112 -9.50 -6.71 0.27
N ARG A 113 -10.55 -7.46 -0.10
CA ARG A 113 -11.59 -7.89 0.84
C ARG A 113 -11.20 -9.10 1.69
N GLY A 114 -10.32 -9.96 1.20
CA GLY A 114 -9.85 -11.16 1.91
C GLY A 114 -10.97 -12.12 2.35
N GLY A 115 -10.65 -12.96 3.34
CA GLY A 115 -11.63 -13.78 4.05
C GLY A 115 -12.20 -14.94 3.24
N TRP A 116 -13.52 -15.16 3.35
CA TRP A 116 -14.20 -16.28 2.69
C TRP A 116 -14.10 -16.23 1.17
N TRP A 117 -14.26 -15.03 0.58
CA TRP A 117 -14.18 -14.84 -0.86
C TRP A 117 -12.81 -15.23 -1.41
N ASP A 118 -11.76 -14.83 -0.71
CA ASP A 118 -10.40 -15.20 -1.06
C ASP A 118 -10.20 -16.72 -1.03
N TRP A 119 -10.65 -17.37 0.04
CA TRP A 119 -10.55 -18.82 0.18
C TRP A 119 -11.28 -19.59 -0.94
N VAL A 120 -12.52 -19.21 -1.27
CA VAL A 120 -13.31 -19.87 -2.32
C VAL A 120 -12.66 -19.69 -3.69
N VAL A 121 -12.32 -18.45 -4.05
CA VAL A 121 -11.76 -18.15 -5.38
C VAL A 121 -10.40 -18.81 -5.55
N MET A 122 -9.54 -18.78 -4.53
CA MET A 122 -8.25 -19.45 -4.59
C MET A 122 -8.37 -20.96 -4.71
N ARG A 123 -9.36 -21.59 -4.06
CA ARG A 123 -9.60 -23.04 -4.22
C ARG A 123 -9.99 -23.42 -5.65
N ILE A 124 -10.79 -22.58 -6.32
CA ILE A 124 -11.14 -22.76 -7.73
C ILE A 124 -9.90 -22.58 -8.62
N VAL A 125 -9.10 -21.54 -8.38
CA VAL A 125 -7.87 -21.29 -9.12
C VAL A 125 -6.87 -22.44 -8.97
N GLU A 126 -6.68 -22.96 -7.76
CA GLU A 126 -5.83 -24.11 -7.48
C GLU A 126 -6.30 -25.37 -8.21
N ALA A 127 -7.61 -25.61 -8.24
CA ALA A 127 -8.18 -26.72 -8.99
C ALA A 127 -7.93 -26.58 -10.50
N ILE A 128 -8.10 -25.39 -11.07
CA ILE A 128 -7.83 -25.13 -12.50
C ILE A 128 -6.33 -25.33 -12.82
N VAL A 129 -5.44 -24.76 -12.01
CA VAL A 129 -3.99 -24.81 -12.23
C VAL A 129 -3.42 -26.21 -11.97
N SER A 130 -4.12 -27.07 -11.23
CA SER A 130 -3.72 -28.47 -11.03
C SER A 130 -3.78 -29.30 -12.32
N ILE A 131 -4.53 -28.84 -13.33
CA ILE A 131 -4.65 -29.51 -14.63
C ILE A 131 -3.67 -28.87 -15.62
N PRO A 132 -2.86 -29.65 -16.36
CA PRO A 132 -1.99 -29.10 -17.40
C PRO A 132 -2.77 -28.22 -18.39
N GLY A 133 -2.31 -26.99 -18.61
CA GLY A 133 -3.05 -25.99 -19.41
C GLY A 133 -3.44 -26.45 -20.82
N ILE A 134 -2.58 -27.25 -21.47
CA ILE A 134 -2.86 -27.84 -22.79
C ILE A 134 -4.05 -28.80 -22.72
N MET A 135 -4.17 -29.60 -21.66
CA MET A 135 -5.31 -30.52 -21.49
C MET A 135 -6.61 -29.74 -21.33
N VAL A 136 -6.59 -28.67 -20.54
CA VAL A 136 -7.76 -27.77 -20.38
C VAL A 136 -8.15 -27.16 -21.73
N ALA A 137 -7.18 -26.66 -22.50
CA ALA A 137 -7.43 -26.11 -23.83
C ALA A 137 -8.03 -27.15 -24.79
N ILE A 138 -7.50 -28.38 -24.81
CA ILE A 138 -8.03 -29.48 -25.65
C ILE A 138 -9.47 -29.83 -25.26
N VAL A 139 -9.76 -29.97 -23.96
CA VAL A 139 -11.12 -30.28 -23.49
C VAL A 139 -12.11 -29.18 -23.85
N ILE A 140 -11.73 -27.91 -23.65
CA ILE A 140 -12.59 -26.79 -24.01
C ILE A 140 -12.83 -26.75 -25.52
N ILE A 141 -11.80 -26.97 -26.34
CA ILE A 141 -11.93 -27.03 -27.80
C ILE A 141 -12.77 -28.24 -28.24
N ALA A 142 -12.67 -29.38 -27.58
CA ALA A 142 -13.50 -30.55 -27.86
C ALA A 142 -14.99 -30.27 -27.60
N ILE A 143 -15.31 -29.48 -26.58
CA ILE A 143 -16.69 -29.12 -26.22
C ILE A 143 -17.22 -27.99 -27.12
N LEU A 144 -16.46 -26.90 -27.27
CA LEU A 144 -16.88 -25.72 -28.02
C LEU A 144 -16.71 -25.90 -29.54
N GLY A 145 -15.95 -26.90 -29.97
CA GLY A 145 -15.53 -27.12 -31.35
C GLY A 145 -14.28 -26.30 -31.73
N PRO A 146 -13.59 -26.70 -32.82
CA PRO A 146 -12.38 -26.03 -33.29
C PRO A 146 -12.64 -24.61 -33.78
N GLY A 147 -11.64 -23.74 -33.64
CA GLY A 147 -11.67 -22.37 -34.14
C GLY A 147 -10.86 -21.41 -33.29
N LEU A 148 -10.29 -20.38 -33.94
CA LEU A 148 -9.39 -19.40 -33.32
C LEU A 148 -10.02 -18.75 -32.08
N HIS A 149 -11.16 -18.08 -32.23
CA HIS A 149 -11.81 -17.32 -31.16
C HIS A 149 -12.19 -18.21 -29.96
N ARG A 150 -12.69 -19.43 -30.22
CA ARG A 150 -13.05 -20.39 -29.17
C ARG A 150 -11.82 -20.82 -28.38
N ALA A 151 -10.70 -21.08 -29.06
CA ALA A 151 -9.43 -21.37 -28.42
C ALA A 151 -8.88 -20.18 -27.62
N MET A 152 -9.03 -18.95 -28.13
CA MET A 152 -8.56 -17.74 -27.42
C MET A 152 -9.38 -17.41 -26.18
N ILE A 153 -10.69 -17.65 -26.20
CA ILE A 153 -11.54 -17.56 -25.01
C ILE A 153 -11.07 -18.57 -23.95
N ALA A 154 -10.82 -19.82 -24.36
CA ALA A 154 -10.33 -20.88 -23.48
C ALA A 154 -8.98 -20.51 -22.83
N LEU A 155 -8.02 -20.07 -23.64
CA LEU A 155 -6.72 -19.62 -23.17
C LEU A 155 -6.82 -18.36 -22.30
N GLY A 156 -7.67 -17.40 -22.66
CA GLY A 156 -7.88 -16.18 -21.88
C GLY A 156 -8.41 -16.48 -20.48
N ILE A 157 -9.37 -17.40 -20.35
CA ILE A 157 -9.86 -17.86 -19.04
C ILE A 157 -8.74 -18.53 -18.26
N LEU A 158 -7.94 -19.39 -18.89
CA LEU A 158 -6.82 -20.06 -18.23
C LEU A 158 -5.77 -19.05 -17.73
N PHE A 159 -5.34 -18.12 -18.57
CA PHE A 159 -4.36 -17.10 -18.23
C PHE A 159 -4.89 -16.04 -17.24
N SER A 160 -6.22 -15.87 -17.14
CA SER A 160 -6.83 -14.98 -16.14
C SER A 160 -6.42 -15.33 -14.71
N THR A 161 -6.15 -16.61 -14.45
CA THR A 161 -5.69 -17.09 -13.14
C THR A 161 -4.34 -16.50 -12.73
N SER A 162 -3.42 -16.29 -13.68
CA SER A 162 -2.13 -15.65 -13.43
C SER A 162 -2.29 -14.18 -13.04
N PHE A 163 -3.14 -13.43 -13.75
CA PHE A 163 -3.45 -12.03 -13.41
C PHE A 163 -4.15 -11.91 -12.06
N LEU A 164 -5.10 -12.81 -11.77
CA LEU A 164 -5.80 -12.86 -10.50
C LEU A 164 -4.83 -13.07 -9.34
N ARG A 165 -3.94 -14.06 -9.45
CA ARG A 165 -2.94 -14.36 -8.41
C ARG A 165 -1.96 -13.22 -8.21
N LEU A 166 -1.49 -12.60 -9.30
CA LEU A 166 -0.58 -11.46 -9.24
C LEU A 166 -1.25 -10.25 -8.60
N ALA A 167 -2.42 -9.84 -9.10
CA ALA A 167 -3.18 -8.72 -8.54
C ALA A 167 -3.49 -8.95 -7.05
N ARG A 168 -3.98 -10.14 -6.67
CA ARG A 168 -4.21 -10.51 -5.27
C ARG A 168 -2.94 -10.36 -4.43
N GLY A 169 -1.83 -10.95 -4.89
CA GLY A 169 -0.57 -10.98 -4.14
C GLY A 169 -0.03 -9.58 -3.85
N VAL A 170 -0.05 -8.69 -4.85
CA VAL A 170 0.42 -7.31 -4.69
C VAL A 170 -0.56 -6.50 -3.83
N VAL A 171 -1.88 -6.63 -4.03
CA VAL A 171 -2.90 -5.92 -3.23
C VAL A 171 -2.83 -6.28 -1.75
N LEU A 172 -2.50 -7.54 -1.41
CA LEU A 172 -2.35 -7.96 -0.01
C LEU A 172 -1.21 -7.22 0.70
N ALA A 173 -0.12 -6.93 0.01
CA ALA A 173 0.96 -6.10 0.55
C ALA A 173 0.52 -4.63 0.57
N GLU A 174 0.01 -4.14 -0.55
CA GLU A 174 -0.30 -2.73 -0.75
C GLU A 174 -1.38 -2.20 0.22
N ARG A 175 -2.38 -3.02 0.57
CA ARG A 175 -3.48 -2.62 1.46
C ARG A 175 -3.03 -2.33 2.90
N GLU A 176 -1.86 -2.81 3.30
CA GLU A 176 -1.30 -2.61 4.65
C GLU A 176 -0.42 -1.37 4.75
N GLU A 177 -0.11 -0.72 3.63
CA GLU A 177 0.71 0.48 3.58
C GLU A 177 0.08 1.66 4.33
N ILE A 178 0.94 2.52 4.88
CA ILE A 178 0.53 3.66 5.74
C ILE A 178 -0.35 4.63 4.95
N TYR A 179 -0.05 4.88 3.67
CA TYR A 179 -0.89 5.76 2.85
C TYR A 179 -2.31 5.21 2.65
N VAL A 180 -2.52 3.89 2.66
CA VAL A 180 -3.86 3.28 2.59
C VAL A 180 -4.60 3.50 3.90
N ARG A 181 -3.92 3.35 5.04
CA ARG A 181 -4.49 3.70 6.36
C ARG A 181 -4.83 5.18 6.44
N SER A 182 -3.97 6.04 5.92
CA SER A 182 -4.21 7.48 5.82
C SER A 182 -5.43 7.80 4.95
N ALA A 183 -5.62 7.13 3.81
CA ALA A 183 -6.83 7.27 3.01
C ALA A 183 -8.11 6.87 3.78
N ARG A 184 -8.04 5.85 4.65
CA ARG A 184 -9.14 5.48 5.55
C ARG A 184 -9.40 6.51 6.65
N VAL A 185 -8.35 7.16 7.18
CA VAL A 185 -8.47 8.29 8.14
C VAL A 185 -9.19 9.48 7.51
N ILE A 186 -9.10 9.65 6.20
CA ILE A 186 -9.83 10.70 5.47
C ILE A 186 -11.27 10.27 5.13
N GLY A 187 -11.68 9.06 5.52
CA GLY A 187 -13.01 8.54 5.22
C GLY A 187 -13.22 8.21 3.73
N ALA A 188 -12.17 7.72 3.06
CA ALA A 188 -12.31 7.19 1.71
C ALA A 188 -12.97 5.79 1.74
N SER A 189 -14.01 5.61 0.92
CA SER A 189 -14.69 4.32 0.77
C SER A 189 -13.78 3.25 0.19
N ASP A 190 -14.04 1.98 0.52
CA ASP A 190 -13.27 0.82 0.04
C ASP A 190 -13.06 0.79 -1.49
N SER A 191 -14.10 1.10 -2.28
CA SER A 191 -14.00 1.11 -3.75
C SER A 191 -13.07 2.22 -4.24
N ARG A 192 -13.13 3.41 -3.61
CA ARG A 192 -12.25 4.53 -3.92
C ARG A 192 -10.80 4.18 -3.55
N ILE A 193 -10.57 3.57 -2.40
CA ILE A 193 -9.24 3.09 -2.00
C ILE A 193 -8.69 2.10 -3.04
N LEU A 194 -9.51 1.13 -3.45
CA LEU A 194 -9.09 0.10 -4.39
C LEU A 194 -8.70 0.67 -5.76
N PHE A 195 -9.57 1.46 -6.38
CA PHE A 195 -9.35 1.94 -7.76
C PHE A 195 -8.46 3.17 -7.85
N ARG A 196 -8.43 4.01 -6.82
CA ARG A 196 -7.66 5.26 -6.85
C ARG A 196 -6.33 5.15 -6.12
N HIS A 197 -6.25 4.45 -4.98
CA HIS A 197 -5.01 4.40 -4.21
C HIS A 197 -4.19 3.14 -4.46
N ILE A 198 -4.83 1.98 -4.61
CA ILE A 198 -4.12 0.71 -4.78
C ILE A 198 -3.84 0.41 -6.26
N PHE A 199 -4.86 0.48 -7.13
CA PHE A 199 -4.71 0.07 -8.53
C PHE A 199 -3.54 0.76 -9.28
N PRO A 200 -3.33 2.09 -9.17
CA PRO A 200 -2.21 2.74 -9.83
C PRO A 200 -0.84 2.26 -9.36
N ASN A 201 -0.71 1.89 -8.08
CA ASN A 201 0.54 1.38 -7.51
C ASN A 201 0.82 -0.07 -7.92
N ILE A 202 -0.22 -0.88 -8.21
CA ILE A 202 -0.06 -2.26 -8.69
C ILE A 202 -0.09 -2.40 -10.22
N ALA A 203 -0.48 -1.35 -10.96
CA ALA A 203 -0.54 -1.38 -12.42
C ALA A 203 0.79 -1.80 -13.07
N PRO A 204 1.98 -1.38 -12.57
CA PRO A 204 3.24 -1.76 -13.18
C PRO A 204 3.52 -3.26 -13.29
N PRO A 205 3.45 -4.07 -12.21
CA PRO A 205 3.62 -5.51 -12.34
C PRO A 205 2.55 -6.15 -13.24
N LEU A 206 1.33 -5.60 -13.29
CA LEU A 206 0.30 -6.08 -14.21
C LEU A 206 0.65 -5.81 -15.69
N ILE A 207 1.24 -4.66 -16.00
CA ILE A 207 1.72 -4.32 -17.36
C ILE A 207 2.83 -5.29 -17.80
N VAL A 208 3.76 -5.62 -16.91
CA VAL A 208 4.81 -6.62 -17.19
C VAL A 208 4.19 -8.02 -17.39
N GLN A 209 3.14 -8.36 -16.64
CA GLN A 209 2.43 -9.62 -16.83
C GLN A 209 1.70 -9.70 -18.18
N VAL A 210 1.20 -8.58 -18.71
CA VAL A 210 0.61 -8.50 -20.06
C VAL A 210 1.61 -8.92 -21.12
N THR A 211 2.84 -8.41 -21.09
CA THR A 211 3.85 -8.75 -22.10
C THR A 211 4.21 -10.23 -22.05
N LEU A 212 4.46 -10.78 -20.85
CA LEU A 212 4.75 -12.22 -20.69
C LEU A 212 3.58 -13.09 -21.17
N THR A 213 2.35 -12.67 -20.91
CA THR A 213 1.15 -13.41 -21.33
C THR A 213 0.99 -13.38 -22.84
N VAL A 214 1.23 -12.25 -23.51
CA VAL A 214 1.19 -12.16 -24.98
C VAL A 214 2.15 -13.18 -25.61
N GLY A 215 3.40 -13.26 -25.12
CA GLY A 215 4.37 -14.25 -25.60
C GLY A 215 3.89 -15.70 -25.40
N ALA A 216 3.34 -16.00 -24.22
CA ALA A 216 2.80 -17.34 -23.90
C ALA A 216 1.57 -17.71 -24.75
N VAL A 217 0.68 -16.74 -25.02
CA VAL A 217 -0.49 -16.93 -25.89
C VAL A 217 -0.05 -17.23 -27.32
N LEU A 218 0.92 -16.49 -27.86
CA LEU A 218 1.43 -16.73 -29.21
C LEU A 218 2.02 -18.14 -29.37
N LEU A 219 2.80 -18.59 -28.40
CA LEU A 219 3.34 -19.96 -28.40
C LEU A 219 2.23 -21.01 -28.27
N SER A 220 1.22 -20.75 -27.44
CA SER A 220 0.09 -21.67 -27.23
C SER A 220 -0.80 -21.75 -28.47
N GLU A 221 -1.08 -20.63 -29.13
CA GLU A 221 -1.83 -20.59 -30.39
C GLU A 221 -1.08 -21.36 -31.48
N ALA A 222 0.22 -21.11 -31.66
CA ALA A 222 1.02 -21.81 -32.65
C ALA A 222 1.04 -23.32 -32.38
N GLY A 223 1.16 -23.74 -31.11
CA GLY A 223 1.09 -25.15 -30.71
C GLY A 223 -0.28 -25.79 -30.96
N LEU A 224 -1.38 -25.10 -30.64
CA LEU A 224 -2.73 -25.60 -30.88
C LEU A 224 -3.05 -25.70 -32.37
N SER A 225 -2.67 -24.68 -33.15
CA SER A 225 -2.78 -24.68 -34.61
C SER A 225 -1.90 -25.77 -35.24
N PHE A 226 -0.73 -26.07 -34.66
CA PHE A 226 0.13 -27.17 -35.11
C PHE A 226 -0.52 -28.54 -34.89
N ILE A 227 -1.29 -28.74 -33.83
CA ILE A 227 -2.00 -30.00 -33.53
C ILE A 227 -3.37 -30.06 -34.24
N GLY A 228 -3.76 -29.02 -34.97
CA GLY A 228 -5.03 -28.96 -35.70
C GLY A 228 -6.24 -28.59 -34.83
N LEU A 229 -6.02 -28.10 -33.61
CA LEU A 229 -7.08 -27.66 -32.69
C LEU A 229 -7.31 -26.14 -32.70
N GLY A 230 -6.37 -25.38 -33.27
CA GLY A 230 -6.47 -23.94 -33.45
C GLY A 230 -7.18 -23.55 -34.75
N VAL A 231 -6.48 -22.77 -35.56
CA VAL A 231 -6.95 -22.26 -36.85
C VAL A 231 -7.13 -23.41 -37.83
N GLN A 232 -8.29 -23.47 -38.47
CA GLN A 232 -8.62 -24.54 -39.41
C GLN A 232 -8.26 -24.16 -40.85
N PRO A 233 -7.78 -25.12 -41.67
CA PRO A 233 -7.67 -24.92 -43.11
C PRO A 233 -9.01 -24.47 -43.70
N PRO A 234 -9.02 -23.52 -44.67
CA PRO A 234 -7.88 -23.12 -45.50
C PRO A 234 -7.07 -21.92 -44.95
N GLN A 235 -7.43 -21.36 -43.79
CA GLN A 235 -6.79 -20.15 -43.25
C GLN A 235 -5.31 -20.39 -42.89
N ALA A 236 -4.48 -19.34 -43.03
CA ALA A 236 -3.07 -19.39 -42.70
C ALA A 236 -2.80 -18.92 -41.26
N SER A 237 -2.10 -19.75 -40.47
CA SER A 237 -1.50 -19.39 -39.19
C SER A 237 -0.06 -19.92 -39.13
N TRP A 238 0.79 -19.34 -38.29
CA TRP A 238 2.17 -19.82 -38.18
C TRP A 238 2.24 -21.27 -37.69
N GLY A 239 1.34 -21.68 -36.80
CA GLY A 239 1.23 -23.06 -36.33
C GLY A 239 0.83 -24.05 -37.44
N THR A 240 -0.17 -23.71 -38.26
CA THR A 240 -0.59 -24.57 -39.39
C THR A 240 0.51 -24.66 -40.46
N MET A 241 1.22 -23.57 -40.73
CA MET A 241 2.37 -23.57 -41.64
C MET A 241 3.50 -24.49 -41.14
N LEU A 242 3.78 -24.48 -39.83
CA LEU A 242 4.76 -25.41 -39.22
C LEU A 242 4.29 -26.87 -39.29
N ASN A 243 3.00 -27.14 -39.09
CA ASN A 243 2.44 -28.49 -39.24
C ASN A 243 2.65 -29.02 -40.67
N THR A 244 2.30 -28.22 -41.67
CA THR A 244 2.56 -28.57 -43.08
C THR A 244 4.05 -28.78 -43.33
N ALA A 245 4.92 -27.88 -42.87
CA ALA A 245 6.36 -28.02 -43.05
C ALA A 245 6.93 -29.31 -42.40
N ALA A 246 6.40 -29.72 -41.25
CA ALA A 246 6.83 -30.94 -40.57
C ALA A 246 6.53 -32.21 -41.41
N ALA A 247 5.40 -32.24 -42.12
CA ALA A 247 5.05 -33.35 -43.00
C ALA A 247 6.00 -33.47 -44.22
N PHE A 248 6.59 -32.36 -44.66
CA PHE A 248 7.45 -32.30 -45.84
C PHE A 248 8.92 -32.01 -45.53
N MET A 249 9.35 -32.23 -44.29
CA MET A 249 10.69 -31.84 -43.82
C MET A 249 11.83 -32.51 -44.62
N GLN A 250 11.62 -33.73 -45.12
CA GLN A 250 12.59 -34.43 -45.97
C GLN A 250 12.69 -33.86 -47.39
N LEU A 251 11.60 -33.27 -47.90
CA LEU A 251 11.49 -32.74 -49.26
C LEU A 251 11.89 -31.26 -49.32
N ASN A 252 11.43 -30.47 -48.36
CA ASN A 252 11.67 -29.03 -48.32
C ASN A 252 11.73 -28.53 -46.87
N TRP A 253 12.89 -28.71 -46.25
CA TRP A 253 13.17 -28.27 -44.87
C TRP A 253 12.98 -26.75 -44.67
N PHE A 254 13.17 -25.94 -45.73
CA PHE A 254 13.08 -24.49 -45.67
C PHE A 254 11.67 -24.00 -45.29
N LEU A 255 10.61 -24.76 -45.58
CA LEU A 255 9.23 -24.40 -45.24
C LEU A 255 9.00 -24.16 -43.74
N SER A 256 9.82 -24.77 -42.88
CA SER A 256 9.73 -24.61 -41.42
C SER A 256 10.35 -23.31 -40.90
N ILE A 257 11.26 -22.70 -41.67
CA ILE A 257 12.10 -21.60 -41.19
C ILE A 257 11.34 -20.26 -41.12
N PRO A 258 10.64 -19.80 -42.17
CA PRO A 258 9.94 -18.53 -42.11
C PRO A 258 8.92 -18.41 -40.95
N PRO A 259 7.99 -19.37 -40.73
CA PRO A 259 7.08 -19.28 -39.59
C PRO A 259 7.80 -19.42 -38.24
N GLY A 260 8.87 -20.23 -38.16
CA GLY A 260 9.67 -20.37 -36.94
C GLY A 260 10.39 -19.07 -36.54
N ILE A 261 11.05 -18.40 -37.49
CA ILE A 261 11.71 -17.10 -37.26
C ILE A 261 10.68 -16.05 -36.86
N ALA A 262 9.51 -16.01 -37.50
CA ALA A 262 8.46 -15.06 -37.15
C ALA A 262 8.00 -15.24 -35.69
N ILE A 263 7.79 -16.48 -35.23
CA ILE A 263 7.44 -16.77 -33.83
C ILE A 263 8.58 -16.32 -32.89
N ILE A 264 9.83 -16.71 -33.17
CA ILE A 264 10.99 -16.39 -32.32
C ILE A 264 11.17 -14.87 -32.18
N LEU A 265 11.18 -14.13 -33.30
CA LEU A 265 11.36 -12.68 -33.30
C LEU A 265 10.22 -11.98 -32.55
N THR A 266 8.98 -12.44 -32.74
CA THR A 266 7.82 -11.86 -32.06
C THR A 266 7.92 -12.07 -30.56
N VAL A 267 8.09 -13.32 -30.10
CA VAL A 267 8.14 -13.65 -28.67
C VAL A 267 9.32 -12.96 -27.98
N LEU A 268 10.49 -12.93 -28.61
CA LEU A 268 11.66 -12.24 -28.07
C LEU A 268 11.43 -10.74 -27.95
N SER A 269 10.80 -10.12 -28.95
CA SER A 269 10.52 -8.67 -28.94
C SER A 269 9.49 -8.31 -27.86
N VAL A 270 8.44 -9.11 -27.69
CA VAL A 270 7.43 -8.92 -26.64
C VAL A 270 8.06 -9.04 -25.24
N ASN A 271 8.86 -10.09 -25.00
CA ASN A 271 9.46 -10.32 -23.69
C ASN A 271 10.48 -9.23 -23.34
N LEU A 272 11.32 -8.83 -24.29
CA LEU A 272 12.29 -7.77 -24.07
C LEU A 272 11.63 -6.42 -23.75
N LEU A 273 10.52 -6.09 -24.42
CA LEU A 273 9.74 -4.90 -24.11
C LEU A 273 9.22 -4.95 -22.67
N GLY A 274 8.78 -6.13 -22.22
CA GLY A 274 8.35 -6.37 -20.84
C GLY A 274 9.43 -6.12 -19.79
N ASP A 275 10.65 -6.60 -20.04
CA ASP A 275 11.77 -6.43 -19.10
C ASP A 275 12.17 -4.96 -18.94
N VAL A 276 12.10 -4.16 -20.01
CA VAL A 276 12.40 -2.73 -19.92
C VAL A 276 11.29 -1.95 -19.23
N LEU A 277 10.03 -2.32 -19.47
CA LEU A 277 8.90 -1.82 -18.68
C LEU A 277 9.08 -2.16 -17.20
N ARG A 278 9.58 -3.36 -16.88
CA ARG A 278 9.89 -3.77 -15.51
C ARG A 278 10.99 -2.92 -14.89
N ASP A 279 12.10 -2.68 -15.58
CA ASP A 279 13.25 -1.95 -15.02
C ASP A 279 13.00 -0.45 -14.87
N SER A 280 12.17 0.14 -15.75
CA SER A 280 11.79 1.55 -15.66
C SER A 280 10.80 1.83 -14.53
N ILE A 281 10.03 0.83 -14.11
CA ILE A 281 9.00 0.99 -13.08
C ILE A 281 9.37 0.29 -11.75
N GLY A 282 10.32 -0.64 -11.78
CA GLY A 282 10.75 -1.47 -10.66
C GLY A 282 11.79 -0.81 -9.76
N ARG A 283 11.38 0.21 -9.00
CA ARG A 283 12.04 0.53 -7.72
C ARG A 283 11.01 0.45 -6.60
N GLY A 284 11.13 -0.61 -5.80
CA GLY A 284 10.52 -0.69 -4.48
C GLY A 284 9.40 -1.69 -4.34
N ILE A 285 9.71 -2.98 -4.31
CA ILE A 285 8.86 -3.96 -3.59
C ILE A 285 9.79 -5.01 -2.97
N ALA A 286 10.13 -4.83 -1.69
CA ALA A 286 10.66 -5.88 -0.83
C ALA A 286 9.56 -6.24 0.17
N ALA A 287 8.93 -7.39 -0.05
CA ALA A 287 7.84 -7.87 0.80
C ALA A 287 8.38 -8.84 1.85
N THR A 288 8.03 -8.59 3.11
CA THR A 288 7.73 -9.63 4.08
C THR A 288 6.53 -9.16 4.90
N ALA A 289 5.41 -9.88 4.81
CA ALA A 289 4.28 -9.74 5.72
C ALA A 289 3.58 -11.10 5.92
N PRO A 290 3.10 -11.44 7.14
CA PRO A 290 2.37 -12.67 7.41
C PRO A 290 0.89 -12.58 7.03
N GLU A 291 0.30 -13.73 6.72
CA GLU A 291 -1.11 -13.89 6.33
C GLU A 291 -2.10 -13.54 7.47
N GLY A 292 -3.15 -12.77 7.16
CA GLY A 292 -4.18 -12.42 8.15
C GLY A 292 -5.52 -12.00 7.54
N ARG A 293 -6.56 -12.77 7.88
CA ARG A 293 -7.97 -12.59 7.49
C ARG A 293 -8.54 -11.26 8.02
N THR A 294 -9.37 -10.61 7.20
CA THR A 294 -10.14 -9.41 7.55
C THR A 294 -11.11 -9.70 8.71
N ALA A 295 -10.95 -8.98 9.82
CA ALA A 295 -11.88 -9.02 10.94
C ALA A 295 -13.13 -8.20 10.60
N THR A 296 -14.28 -8.81 10.79
CA THR A 296 -15.59 -8.16 10.74
C THR A 296 -15.88 -7.61 12.12
N PHE A 297 -16.50 -6.43 12.19
CA PHE A 297 -17.05 -5.89 13.43
C PHE A 297 -18.17 -6.84 13.89
N GLU A 298 -17.92 -7.65 14.92
CA GLU A 298 -18.99 -8.35 15.63
C GLU A 298 -19.55 -7.38 16.67
N PRO A 299 -20.77 -6.85 16.48
CA PRO A 299 -21.45 -6.16 17.56
C PRO A 299 -21.63 -7.17 18.70
N SER A 300 -20.97 -6.93 19.83
CA SER A 300 -21.21 -7.69 21.05
C SER A 300 -22.68 -7.55 21.42
N ARG A 301 -23.46 -8.61 21.18
CA ARG A 301 -24.82 -8.80 21.69
C ARG A 301 -24.84 -9.25 23.16
N SER A 302 -23.77 -9.03 23.91
CA SER A 302 -23.80 -9.25 25.36
C SER A 302 -24.31 -7.98 26.04
N ALA A 303 -25.58 -8.01 26.38
CA ALA A 303 -26.38 -7.03 27.11
C ALA A 303 -25.57 -6.03 27.96
N ALA A 304 -25.35 -4.83 27.41
CA ALA A 304 -25.33 -3.63 28.22
C ALA A 304 -26.78 -3.15 28.32
N SER A 305 -27.31 -3.15 29.55
CA SER A 305 -28.50 -2.37 29.93
C SER A 305 -28.37 -0.94 29.39
N PRO A 306 -29.45 -0.23 29.02
CA PRO A 306 -29.40 1.17 28.63
C PRO A 306 -29.03 2.02 29.86
N ALA A 307 -27.76 1.97 30.25
CA ALA A 307 -27.17 2.93 31.16
C ALA A 307 -27.11 4.27 30.41
N ALA A 308 -27.49 5.32 31.13
CA ALA A 308 -27.64 6.68 30.67
C ALA A 308 -26.56 7.12 29.67
N ARG A 309 -26.95 7.96 28.71
CA ARG A 309 -25.99 8.83 27.99
C ARG A 309 -25.02 9.39 29.04
N PRO A 310 -23.70 9.11 28.95
CA PRO A 310 -22.76 9.72 29.87
C PRO A 310 -22.94 11.22 29.77
N GLU A 311 -23.22 11.87 30.90
CA GLU A 311 -23.31 13.33 30.96
C GLU A 311 -21.98 13.89 30.43
N THR A 312 -22.06 14.53 29.26
CA THR A 312 -20.97 15.36 28.72
C THR A 312 -20.67 16.41 29.78
N ARG A 313 -19.45 16.35 30.35
CA ARG A 313 -18.92 17.49 31.08
C ARG A 313 -18.67 18.56 30.02
N GLU A 314 -19.18 19.76 30.23
CA GLU A 314 -18.98 20.89 29.30
C GLU A 314 -17.48 21.01 28.97
N ASN A 315 -17.14 21.21 27.69
CA ASN A 315 -15.78 21.31 27.11
C ASN A 315 -14.96 20.04 26.79
N GLU A 316 -15.42 18.80 27.01
CA GLU A 316 -14.64 17.61 26.61
C GLU A 316 -14.87 17.18 25.15
N VAL A 317 -13.81 17.16 24.34
CA VAL A 317 -13.84 16.69 22.93
C VAL A 317 -13.68 15.17 22.88
N LEU A 318 -12.72 14.61 23.62
CA LEU A 318 -12.46 13.17 23.66
C LEU A 318 -12.52 12.65 25.09
N ARG A 319 -13.22 11.53 25.30
CA ARG A 319 -13.18 10.76 26.54
C ARG A 319 -12.96 9.28 26.25
N VAL A 320 -11.93 8.71 26.86
CA VAL A 320 -11.61 7.28 26.84
C VAL A 320 -11.75 6.75 28.26
N GLU A 321 -12.55 5.71 28.48
CA GLU A 321 -12.74 5.13 29.81
C GLU A 321 -12.56 3.60 29.76
N GLY A 322 -11.66 3.08 30.60
CA GLY A 322 -11.46 1.65 30.81
C GLY A 322 -11.12 0.86 29.54
N LEU A 323 -10.42 1.48 28.58
CA LEU A 323 -10.14 0.88 27.28
C LEU A 323 -9.28 -0.38 27.44
N GLU A 324 -9.78 -1.51 26.94
CA GLU A 324 -9.03 -2.77 26.85
C GLU A 324 -8.92 -3.21 25.39
N VAL A 325 -7.69 -3.44 24.94
CA VAL A 325 -7.39 -3.94 23.59
C VAL A 325 -6.64 -5.26 23.72
N MET A 326 -7.13 -6.29 23.04
CA MET A 326 -6.52 -7.62 23.00
C MET A 326 -6.21 -8.09 21.57
N VAL A 327 -5.16 -8.90 21.42
CA VAL A 327 -4.82 -9.62 20.18
C VAL A 327 -5.28 -11.08 20.27
N GLY A 328 -5.88 -11.59 19.21
CA GLY A 328 -6.20 -13.01 19.06
C GLY A 328 -7.53 -13.43 19.71
N SER A 329 -7.84 -14.72 19.57
CA SER A 329 -9.05 -15.35 20.11
C SER A 329 -8.69 -16.27 21.27
N ASP A 330 -9.43 -16.11 22.36
CA ASP A 330 -9.44 -16.82 23.65
C ASP A 330 -8.33 -17.89 23.95
N PRO A 331 -7.46 -17.68 24.98
CA PRO A 331 -7.28 -16.44 25.73
C PRO A 331 -6.56 -15.41 24.85
N GLY A 332 -7.17 -14.22 24.71
CA GLY A 332 -6.55 -13.11 23.99
C GLY A 332 -5.33 -12.56 24.73
N LEU A 333 -4.36 -12.03 23.98
CA LEU A 333 -3.17 -11.37 24.53
C LEU A 333 -3.48 -9.89 24.78
N PRO A 334 -3.44 -9.38 26.02
CA PRO A 334 -3.69 -7.96 26.27
C PRO A 334 -2.59 -7.10 25.65
N ILE A 335 -2.97 -5.99 25.03
CA ILE A 335 -2.09 -4.95 24.48
C ILE A 335 -2.29 -3.63 25.22
N ILE A 336 -3.53 -3.29 25.55
CA ILE A 336 -3.90 -2.12 26.37
C ILE A 336 -4.83 -2.60 27.48
N THR A 337 -4.66 -2.10 28.69
CA THR A 337 -5.46 -2.50 29.86
C THR A 337 -5.82 -1.30 30.72
N ASP A 338 -7.13 -1.08 30.86
CA ASP A 338 -7.70 -0.05 31.73
C ASP A 338 -7.09 1.35 31.48
N LEU A 339 -7.11 1.76 30.21
CA LEU A 339 -6.64 3.09 29.81
C LEU A 339 -7.81 4.08 29.89
N SER A 340 -7.65 5.14 30.68
CA SER A 340 -8.69 6.16 30.90
C SER A 340 -8.12 7.58 30.89
N PHE A 341 -8.65 8.46 30.03
CA PHE A 341 -8.30 9.88 29.97
C PHE A 341 -9.36 10.70 29.23
N SER A 342 -9.33 12.02 29.43
CA SER A 342 -10.11 12.97 28.63
C SER A 342 -9.24 14.11 28.14
N ILE A 343 -9.65 14.71 27.02
CA ILE A 343 -9.04 15.87 26.39
C ILE A 343 -10.14 16.91 26.16
N ALA A 344 -9.93 18.11 26.70
CA ALA A 344 -10.79 19.26 26.51
C ALA A 344 -10.54 19.97 25.18
N GLN A 345 -11.48 20.81 24.76
CA GLN A 345 -11.31 21.67 23.61
C GLN A 345 -10.11 22.61 23.80
N GLY A 346 -9.24 22.70 22.79
CA GLY A 346 -8.01 23.50 22.86
C GLY A 346 -6.93 22.95 23.81
N GLU A 347 -7.10 21.75 24.37
CA GLU A 347 -6.09 21.10 25.21
C GLU A 347 -5.18 20.19 24.36
N THR A 348 -3.89 20.21 24.66
CA THR A 348 -2.91 19.23 24.17
C THR A 348 -2.56 18.23 25.26
N LEU A 349 -3.01 16.98 25.09
CA LEU A 349 -2.62 15.86 25.95
C LEU A 349 -1.45 15.08 25.33
N GLY A 350 -0.33 15.04 26.03
CA GLY A 350 0.82 14.21 25.69
C GLY A 350 0.61 12.76 26.11
N LEU A 351 0.78 11.80 25.20
CA LEU A 351 0.85 10.37 25.52
C LEU A 351 2.29 9.88 25.33
N VAL A 352 2.98 9.61 26.45
CA VAL A 352 4.43 9.39 26.47
C VAL A 352 4.80 8.01 27.00
N GLY A 353 5.89 7.44 26.52
CA GLY A 353 6.45 6.19 27.02
C GLY A 353 7.42 5.53 26.03
N GLU A 354 8.12 4.49 26.48
CA GLU A 354 9.04 3.71 25.64
C GLU A 354 8.33 3.08 24.41
N SER A 355 9.10 2.71 23.39
CA SER A 355 8.56 2.00 22.21
C SER A 355 7.88 0.70 22.62
N GLY A 356 6.74 0.38 21.99
CA GLY A 356 5.95 -0.81 22.31
C GLY A 356 5.07 -0.71 23.57
N SER A 357 4.95 0.46 24.20
CA SER A 357 4.06 0.65 25.37
C SER A 357 2.57 0.71 25.03
N GLY A 358 2.19 0.84 23.75
CA GLY A 358 0.79 0.87 23.29
C GLY A 358 0.28 2.22 22.76
N LYS A 359 1.13 3.26 22.69
CA LYS A 359 0.72 4.64 22.33
C LYS A 359 0.06 4.76 20.95
N THR A 360 0.74 4.34 19.89
CA THR A 360 0.19 4.30 18.52
C THR A 360 -1.09 3.47 18.44
N MET A 361 -1.15 2.37 19.21
CA MET A 361 -2.34 1.52 19.26
C MET A 361 -3.54 2.23 19.88
N THR A 362 -3.33 3.10 20.88
CA THR A 362 -4.37 3.97 21.43
C THR A 362 -4.94 4.90 20.36
N GLY A 363 -4.10 5.59 19.60
CA GLY A 363 -4.54 6.48 18.51
C GLY A 363 -5.34 5.73 17.43
N LEU A 364 -4.85 4.57 17.00
CA LEU A 364 -5.55 3.71 16.03
C LEU A 364 -6.86 3.14 16.59
N ALA A 365 -6.94 2.87 17.90
CA ALA A 365 -8.17 2.41 18.55
C ALA A 365 -9.24 3.51 18.56
N ILE A 366 -8.86 4.75 18.86
CA ILE A 366 -9.76 5.92 18.80
C ILE A 366 -10.31 6.09 17.40
N LEU A 367 -9.48 5.95 16.37
CA LEU A 367 -9.91 6.04 14.98
C LEU A 367 -10.69 4.81 14.50
N GLY A 368 -10.71 3.71 15.23
CA GLY A 368 -11.27 2.42 14.76
C GLY A 368 -10.50 1.81 13.58
N LEU A 369 -9.18 2.03 13.51
CA LEU A 369 -8.26 1.59 12.45
C LEU A 369 -7.24 0.54 12.91
N MET A 370 -7.51 -0.16 14.01
CA MET A 370 -6.62 -1.21 14.51
C MET A 370 -6.41 -2.34 13.48
N GLY A 371 -5.20 -2.89 13.48
CA GLY A 371 -4.81 -3.98 12.58
C GLY A 371 -5.56 -5.30 12.82
N ALA A 372 -5.44 -6.23 11.88
CA ALA A 372 -6.08 -7.53 11.97
C ALA A 372 -5.67 -8.30 13.25
N GLY A 373 -6.66 -8.90 13.93
CA GLY A 373 -6.47 -9.67 15.16
C GLY A 373 -6.59 -8.85 16.46
N LEU A 374 -6.63 -7.52 16.39
CA LEU A 374 -6.87 -6.65 17.53
C LEU A 374 -8.38 -6.41 17.72
N ARG A 375 -8.82 -6.40 18.98
CA ARG A 375 -10.20 -6.12 19.35
C ARG A 375 -10.26 -5.29 20.62
N ILE A 376 -11.17 -4.32 20.65
CA ILE A 376 -11.58 -3.66 21.90
C ILE A 376 -12.54 -4.62 22.60
N THR A 377 -12.21 -5.04 23.81
CA THR A 377 -13.04 -5.97 24.59
C THR A 377 -13.86 -5.29 25.68
N ARG A 378 -13.37 -4.17 26.19
CA ARG A 378 -14.02 -3.34 27.21
C ARG A 378 -13.63 -1.87 27.05
N GLY A 379 -14.34 -1.01 27.79
CA GLY A 379 -14.15 0.43 27.81
C GLY A 379 -14.90 1.17 26.71
N SER A 380 -15.04 2.49 26.85
CA SER A 380 -15.74 3.40 25.93
C SER A 380 -14.80 4.42 25.30
N ILE A 381 -15.15 4.88 24.09
CA ILE A 381 -14.47 5.97 23.40
C ILE A 381 -15.55 6.93 22.92
N VAL A 382 -15.63 8.10 23.54
CA VAL A 382 -16.65 9.12 23.28
C VAL A 382 -15.96 10.33 22.63
N LEU A 383 -16.39 10.69 21.42
CA LEU A 383 -15.93 11.87 20.68
C LEU A 383 -17.11 12.83 20.51
N ASP A 384 -17.00 14.06 21.01
CA ASP A 384 -18.04 15.09 20.97
C ASP A 384 -19.43 14.57 21.44
N GLY A 385 -19.41 13.76 22.50
CA GLY A 385 -20.61 13.13 23.08
C GLY A 385 -21.11 11.86 22.36
N ILE A 386 -20.45 11.41 21.31
CA ILE A 386 -20.81 10.22 20.52
C ILE A 386 -19.90 9.04 20.90
N ASP A 387 -20.46 7.95 21.44
CA ASP A 387 -19.71 6.71 21.67
C ASP A 387 -19.43 6.00 20.33
N LEU A 388 -18.15 6.00 19.93
CA LEU A 388 -17.69 5.47 18.65
C LEU A 388 -17.92 3.95 18.52
N ARG A 389 -18.08 3.22 19.64
CA ARG A 389 -18.33 1.77 19.62
C ARG A 389 -19.74 1.41 19.17
N CYS A 390 -20.68 2.34 19.32
CA CYS A 390 -22.08 2.13 18.95
C CYS A 390 -22.35 2.42 17.47
N LEU A 391 -21.38 3.00 16.77
CA LEU A 391 -21.51 3.40 15.38
C LEU A 391 -21.25 2.25 14.41
N ALA A 392 -22.02 2.21 13.32
CA ALA A 392 -21.69 1.35 12.20
C ALA A 392 -20.43 1.86 11.48
N SER A 393 -19.72 0.97 10.77
CA SER A 393 -18.47 1.34 10.08
C SER A 393 -18.63 2.53 9.11
N ALA A 394 -19.78 2.66 8.46
CA ALA A 394 -20.08 3.77 7.56
C ALA A 394 -20.30 5.11 8.28
N GLU A 395 -20.71 5.09 9.55
CA GLU A 395 -20.87 6.30 10.37
C GLU A 395 -19.51 6.76 10.91
N ILE A 396 -18.67 5.82 11.33
CA ILE A 396 -17.27 6.12 11.72
C ILE A 396 -16.48 6.71 10.55
N GLU A 397 -16.70 6.22 9.32
CA GLU A 397 -16.08 6.75 8.10
C GLU A 397 -16.44 8.22 7.85
N LYS A 398 -17.63 8.68 8.28
CA LYS A 398 -18.04 10.09 8.16
C LYS A 398 -17.28 10.99 9.12
N LEU A 399 -17.11 10.56 10.37
CA LEU A 399 -16.38 11.31 11.41
C LEU A 399 -14.88 11.47 11.07
N ARG A 400 -14.30 10.42 10.50
CA ARG A 400 -12.89 10.40 10.06
C ARG A 400 -12.62 11.48 9.01
N GLY A 401 -11.59 12.28 9.25
CA GLY A 401 -11.12 13.34 8.38
C GLY A 401 -11.90 14.64 8.48
N ASP A 402 -13.10 14.63 9.08
CA ASP A 402 -13.91 15.84 9.33
C ASP A 402 -13.83 16.23 10.81
N GLU A 403 -14.18 15.33 11.73
CA GLU A 403 -14.14 15.56 13.19
C GLU A 403 -12.81 15.09 13.81
N VAL A 404 -12.27 13.97 13.31
CA VAL A 404 -11.01 13.41 13.83
C VAL A 404 -10.02 13.13 12.71
N ALA A 405 -8.79 13.62 12.86
CA ALA A 405 -7.70 13.38 11.91
C ALA A 405 -6.44 12.85 12.60
N MET A 406 -5.52 12.33 11.79
CA MET A 406 -4.25 11.79 12.28
C MET A 406 -3.08 12.20 11.40
N VAL A 407 -1.99 12.61 12.05
CA VAL A 407 -0.65 12.71 11.45
C VAL A 407 0.12 11.46 11.87
N PHE A 408 0.58 10.68 10.89
CA PHE A 408 1.31 9.42 11.12
C PHE A 408 2.80 9.68 11.35
N GLN A 409 3.45 8.75 12.05
CA GLN A 409 4.87 8.78 12.43
C GLN A 409 5.84 9.00 11.25
N ASP A 410 5.56 8.44 10.07
CA ASP A 410 6.35 8.67 8.87
C ASP A 410 5.52 9.44 7.83
N PRO A 411 5.85 10.72 7.57
CA PRO A 411 5.07 11.53 6.65
C PRO A 411 5.19 11.05 5.20
N THR A 412 6.35 10.54 4.79
CA THR A 412 6.61 10.23 3.39
C THR A 412 5.80 9.00 2.96
N THR A 413 5.76 7.98 3.81
CA THR A 413 4.98 6.75 3.57
C THR A 413 3.49 6.92 3.82
N SER A 414 3.08 7.97 4.56
CA SER A 414 1.67 8.36 4.71
C SER A 414 1.05 9.01 3.46
N LEU A 415 1.90 9.54 2.57
CA LEU A 415 1.51 10.14 1.31
C LEU A 415 1.62 9.11 0.19
N ASN A 416 0.61 9.04 -0.68
CA ASN A 416 0.61 8.11 -1.79
C ASN A 416 1.63 8.57 -2.86
N PRO A 417 2.65 7.76 -3.19
CA PRO A 417 3.73 8.18 -4.09
C PRO A 417 3.28 8.35 -5.55
N ALA A 418 2.13 7.77 -5.94
CA ALA A 418 1.58 7.88 -7.29
C ALA A 418 0.90 9.23 -7.58
N PHE A 419 0.74 10.10 -6.57
CA PHE A 419 0.00 11.35 -6.69
C PHE A 419 0.79 12.55 -6.19
N THR A 420 0.54 13.72 -6.80
CA THR A 420 1.11 14.98 -6.32
C THR A 420 0.50 15.38 -4.98
N VAL A 421 1.27 16.03 -4.13
CA VAL A 421 0.84 16.35 -2.76
C VAL A 421 -0.39 17.26 -2.70
N GLY A 422 -0.50 18.24 -3.61
CA GLY A 422 -1.66 19.10 -3.70
C GLY A 422 -2.93 18.33 -4.11
N SER A 423 -2.79 17.31 -4.97
CA SER A 423 -3.94 16.48 -5.36
C SER A 423 -4.47 15.62 -4.22
N GLN A 424 -3.57 15.18 -3.31
CA GLN A 424 -3.94 14.39 -2.13
C GLN A 424 -4.69 15.23 -1.08
N ILE A 425 -4.30 16.50 -0.89
CA ILE A 425 -5.01 17.46 -0.04
C ILE A 425 -6.36 17.84 -0.66
N ALA A 426 -6.37 18.19 -1.96
CA ALA A 426 -7.59 18.53 -2.68
C ALA A 426 -8.60 17.37 -2.67
N GLU A 427 -8.15 16.12 -2.67
CA GLU A 427 -9.02 14.96 -2.56
C GLU A 427 -9.82 14.92 -1.26
N VAL A 428 -9.20 15.23 -0.11
CA VAL A 428 -9.89 15.32 1.19
C VAL A 428 -11.03 16.33 1.10
N LEU A 429 -10.71 17.53 0.63
CA LEU A 429 -11.63 18.65 0.50
C LEU A 429 -12.80 18.34 -0.44
N ARG A 430 -12.54 17.64 -1.56
CA ARG A 430 -13.60 17.21 -2.48
C ARG A 430 -14.49 16.13 -1.87
N ALA A 431 -13.88 15.18 -1.17
CA ALA A 431 -14.60 14.04 -0.61
C ALA A 431 -15.48 14.44 0.58
N LYS A 432 -15.04 15.40 1.39
CA LYS A 432 -15.70 15.78 2.64
C LYS A 432 -16.51 17.08 2.55
N GLN A 433 -15.96 18.11 1.91
CA GLN A 433 -16.62 19.41 1.79
C GLN A 433 -17.37 19.59 0.45
N GLY A 434 -17.33 18.60 -0.44
CA GLY A 434 -18.04 18.67 -1.73
C GLY A 434 -17.52 19.75 -2.69
N LEU A 435 -16.31 20.26 -2.47
CA LEU A 435 -15.73 21.32 -3.31
C LEU A 435 -15.51 20.85 -4.76
N SER A 436 -15.61 21.80 -5.71
CA SER A 436 -15.19 21.53 -7.08
C SER A 436 -13.69 21.29 -7.18
N GLN A 437 -13.23 20.64 -8.27
CA GLN A 437 -11.80 20.37 -8.47
C GLN A 437 -10.93 21.63 -8.38
N ARG A 438 -11.41 22.76 -8.92
CA ARG A 438 -10.69 24.04 -8.88
C ARG A 438 -10.65 24.62 -7.47
N GLN A 439 -11.80 24.71 -6.80
CA GLN A 439 -11.88 25.23 -5.43
C GLN A 439 -11.03 24.40 -4.46
N ALA A 440 -11.07 23.07 -4.58
CA ALA A 440 -10.28 22.19 -3.75
C ALA A 440 -8.78 22.33 -4.01
N TRP A 441 -8.37 22.53 -5.27
CA TRP A 441 -6.97 22.80 -5.59
C TRP A 441 -6.49 24.13 -5.03
N ASP A 442 -7.28 25.20 -5.19
CA ASP A 442 -6.94 26.52 -4.68
C ASP A 442 -6.84 26.51 -3.14
N ARG A 443 -7.77 25.82 -2.46
CA ARG A 443 -7.73 25.63 -1.01
C ARG A 443 -6.56 24.75 -0.57
N ALA A 444 -6.20 23.70 -1.33
CA ALA A 444 -5.03 22.89 -1.06
C ALA A 444 -3.74 23.72 -1.13
N VAL A 445 -3.59 24.59 -2.14
CA VAL A 445 -2.45 25.50 -2.24
C VAL A 445 -2.41 26.47 -1.05
N ALA A 446 -3.55 27.01 -0.62
CA ALA A 446 -3.62 27.87 0.55
C ALA A 446 -3.25 27.14 1.86
N LEU A 447 -3.62 25.87 2.01
CA LEU A 447 -3.21 25.05 3.16
C LEU A 447 -1.70 24.76 3.15
N ILE A 448 -1.13 24.48 1.97
CA ILE A 448 0.32 24.30 1.79
C ILE A 448 1.08 25.58 2.17
N GLU A 449 0.55 26.74 1.80
CA GLU A 449 1.07 28.04 2.21
C GLU A 449 0.98 28.23 3.73
N ARG A 450 -0.17 27.89 4.33
CA ARG A 450 -0.42 28.05 5.77
C ARG A 450 0.57 27.27 6.63
N VAL A 451 0.95 26.06 6.20
CA VAL A 451 1.95 25.24 6.91
C VAL A 451 3.41 25.68 6.65
N GLY A 452 3.62 26.82 5.99
CA GLY A 452 4.94 27.43 5.83
C GLY A 452 5.77 26.86 4.67
N ILE A 453 5.16 26.19 3.68
CA ILE A 453 5.90 25.67 2.52
C ILE A 453 6.13 26.78 1.48
N PRO A 454 7.40 27.08 1.11
CA PRO A 454 7.69 28.09 0.11
C PRO A 454 7.24 27.65 -1.29
N GLN A 455 6.82 28.62 -2.11
CA GLN A 455 6.30 28.39 -3.46
C GLN A 455 5.17 27.34 -3.49
N PRO A 456 4.08 27.55 -2.73
CA PRO A 456 3.05 26.54 -2.48
C PRO A 456 2.41 26.00 -3.77
N GLY A 457 2.20 26.87 -4.78
CA GLY A 457 1.63 26.45 -6.07
C GLY A 457 2.55 25.53 -6.90
N ALA A 458 3.87 25.68 -6.78
CA ALA A 458 4.83 24.77 -7.41
C ALA A 458 4.93 23.46 -6.61
N ARG A 459 5.03 23.55 -5.29
CA ARG A 459 5.13 22.39 -4.39
C ARG A 459 3.87 21.52 -4.38
N ALA A 460 2.69 22.10 -4.58
CA ALA A 460 1.45 21.35 -4.77
C ALA A 460 1.49 20.35 -5.94
N LYS A 461 2.33 20.61 -6.95
CA LYS A 461 2.52 19.73 -8.12
C LYS A 461 3.64 18.71 -7.94
N ALA A 462 4.39 18.79 -6.84
CA ALA A 462 5.45 17.84 -6.54
C ALA A 462 4.89 16.51 -6.01
N TYR A 463 5.62 15.44 -6.23
CA TYR A 463 5.38 14.13 -5.63
C TYR A 463 6.06 14.00 -4.27
N PRO A 464 5.63 13.09 -3.37
CA PRO A 464 6.20 12.95 -2.03
C PRO A 464 7.72 12.75 -2.03
N HIS A 465 8.26 11.98 -2.97
CA HIS A 465 9.69 11.70 -3.10
C HIS A 465 10.53 12.90 -3.59
N GLU A 466 9.89 14.01 -3.96
CA GLU A 466 10.55 15.26 -4.38
C GLU A 466 10.61 16.30 -3.24
N LEU A 467 10.14 15.95 -2.03
CA LEU A 467 10.11 16.81 -0.85
C LEU A 467 11.18 16.42 0.17
N SER A 468 11.64 17.39 0.98
CA SER A 468 12.42 17.09 2.19
C SER A 468 11.52 16.47 3.27
N GLY A 469 12.11 15.80 4.27
CA GLY A 469 11.35 15.20 5.38
C GLY A 469 10.45 16.22 6.10
N GLY A 470 10.98 17.41 6.43
CA GLY A 470 10.18 18.49 7.03
C GLY A 470 9.08 19.03 6.12
N MET A 471 9.31 19.12 4.80
CA MET A 471 8.25 19.49 3.85
C MET A 471 7.16 18.41 3.77
N ALA A 472 7.54 17.13 3.71
CA ALA A 472 6.60 16.03 3.73
C ALA A 472 5.76 16.03 5.03
N GLN A 473 6.38 16.33 6.17
CA GLN A 473 5.70 16.47 7.47
C GLN A 473 4.66 17.60 7.44
N ARG A 474 5.05 18.79 6.96
CA ARG A 474 4.14 19.94 6.80
C ARG A 474 2.98 19.61 5.86
N ILE A 475 3.22 18.87 4.77
CA ILE A 475 2.15 18.38 3.88
C ILE A 475 1.22 17.40 4.59
N ALA A 476 1.75 16.46 5.38
CA ALA A 476 0.94 15.50 6.14
C ALA A 476 0.04 16.23 7.16
N ILE A 477 0.57 17.25 7.83
CA ILE A 477 -0.18 18.14 8.73
C ILE A 477 -1.27 18.90 7.96
N ALA A 478 -0.93 19.54 6.83
CA ALA A 478 -1.89 20.27 5.99
C ALA A 478 -3.05 19.37 5.51
N ARG A 479 -2.73 18.12 5.15
CA ARG A 479 -3.72 17.12 4.74
C ARG A 479 -4.63 16.71 5.89
N ALA A 480 -4.08 16.48 7.09
CA ALA A 480 -4.86 16.14 8.28
C ALA A 480 -5.81 17.28 8.69
N LEU A 481 -5.40 18.53 8.51
CA LEU A 481 -6.16 19.72 8.89
C LEU A 481 -7.10 20.26 7.81
N SER A 482 -7.18 19.60 6.66
CA SER A 482 -7.92 20.12 5.51
C SER A 482 -9.39 20.40 5.80
N CYS A 483 -9.99 19.68 6.75
CA CYS A 483 -11.38 19.87 7.17
C CYS A 483 -11.55 20.52 8.56
N ASN A 484 -10.50 21.02 9.20
CA ASN A 484 -10.55 21.61 10.55
C ASN A 484 -11.13 20.65 11.62
N PRO A 485 -10.46 19.52 11.92
CA PRO A 485 -10.96 18.53 12.86
C PRO A 485 -11.04 19.06 14.31
N SER A 486 -12.04 18.58 15.06
CA SER A 486 -12.15 18.85 16.51
C SER A 486 -11.05 18.15 17.31
N LEU A 487 -10.60 16.97 16.85
CA LEU A 487 -9.51 16.19 17.44
C LEU A 487 -8.41 15.87 16.42
N LEU A 488 -7.17 16.24 16.74
CA LEU A 488 -5.98 15.84 15.99
C LEU A 488 -5.13 14.84 16.79
N ILE A 489 -4.86 13.68 16.21
CA ILE A 489 -3.92 12.70 16.77
C ILE A 489 -2.59 12.85 16.04
N ALA A 490 -1.54 13.27 16.74
CA ALA A 490 -0.20 13.43 16.17
C ALA A 490 0.71 12.32 16.70
N ASP A 491 1.00 11.31 15.87
CA ASP A 491 1.83 10.18 16.28
C ASP A 491 3.28 10.41 15.89
N GLU A 492 4.14 10.66 16.89
CA GLU A 492 5.57 10.91 16.74
C GLU A 492 5.91 11.94 15.63
N PRO A 493 5.23 13.10 15.59
CA PRO A 493 5.25 14.00 14.43
C PRO A 493 6.58 14.73 14.21
N THR A 494 7.53 14.63 15.14
CA THR A 494 8.85 15.27 15.06
C THR A 494 9.99 14.26 14.92
N THR A 495 9.67 12.96 14.86
CA THR A 495 10.68 11.91 14.79
C THR A 495 11.46 11.98 13.48
N ALA A 496 12.76 11.70 13.54
CA ALA A 496 13.68 11.74 12.39
C ALA A 496 13.85 13.12 11.72
N LEU A 497 13.47 14.20 12.41
CA LEU A 497 13.75 15.58 12.00
C LEU A 497 14.96 16.13 12.77
N ASP A 498 15.66 17.09 12.18
CA ASP A 498 16.68 17.84 12.92
C ASP A 498 16.04 18.76 13.96
N VAL A 499 16.81 19.14 14.98
CA VAL A 499 16.31 19.92 16.14
C VAL A 499 15.70 21.26 15.72
N THR A 500 16.18 21.88 14.64
CA THR A 500 15.65 23.17 14.16
C THR A 500 14.28 22.96 13.54
N VAL A 501 14.16 22.02 12.59
CA VAL A 501 12.89 21.71 11.94
C VAL A 501 11.87 21.17 12.95
N GLN A 502 12.29 20.39 13.94
CA GLN A 502 11.42 19.94 15.03
C GLN A 502 10.75 21.13 15.74
N GLN A 503 11.51 22.14 16.15
CA GLN A 503 10.97 23.32 16.81
C GLN A 503 9.97 24.06 15.91
N GLU A 504 10.30 24.26 14.63
CA GLU A 504 9.37 24.89 13.69
C GLU A 504 8.06 24.09 13.49
N ILE A 505 8.09 22.77 13.66
CA ILE A 505 6.88 21.92 13.60
C ILE A 505 6.06 22.05 14.89
N LEU A 506 6.70 22.13 16.06
CA LEU A 506 6.00 22.35 17.33
C LEU A 506 5.32 23.72 17.37
N ASP A 507 5.99 24.77 16.91
CA ASP A 507 5.40 26.10 16.75
C ASP A 507 4.20 26.07 15.80
N LEU A 508 4.32 25.33 14.69
CA LEU A 508 3.21 25.15 13.76
C LEU A 508 1.99 24.51 14.44
N PHE A 509 2.17 23.47 15.27
CA PHE A 509 1.05 22.86 15.99
C PHE A 509 0.39 23.84 16.98
N ARG A 510 1.16 24.66 17.70
CA ARG A 510 0.63 25.71 18.60
C ARG A 510 -0.22 26.72 17.83
N ASP A 511 0.34 27.27 16.74
CA ASP A 511 -0.35 28.23 15.89
C ASP A 511 -1.68 27.68 15.34
N LEU A 512 -1.69 26.40 14.98
CA LEU A 512 -2.88 25.73 14.44
C LEU A 512 -3.89 25.39 15.53
N GLN A 513 -3.44 25.03 16.74
CA GLN A 513 -4.33 24.85 17.88
C GLN A 513 -5.03 26.16 18.25
N ASP A 514 -4.27 27.25 18.35
CA ASP A 514 -4.80 28.58 18.69
C ASP A 514 -5.81 29.07 17.63
N GLU A 515 -5.53 28.80 16.34
CA GLU A 515 -6.40 29.21 15.24
C GLU A 515 -7.69 28.38 15.15
N PHE A 516 -7.60 27.05 15.30
CA PHE A 516 -8.74 26.14 15.08
C PHE A 516 -9.45 25.69 16.36
N GLY A 517 -8.87 25.94 17.54
CA GLY A 517 -9.43 25.51 18.83
C GLY A 517 -9.52 23.99 18.99
N MET A 518 -8.68 23.23 18.28
CA MET A 518 -8.73 21.77 18.25
C MET A 518 -8.07 21.14 19.48
N ALA A 519 -8.61 20.00 19.92
CA ALA A 519 -7.95 19.13 20.89
C ALA A 519 -6.81 18.35 20.20
N ILE A 520 -5.68 18.18 20.88
CA ILE A 520 -4.54 17.45 20.34
C ILE A 520 -4.17 16.28 21.26
N LEU A 521 -4.16 15.06 20.71
CA LEU A 521 -3.49 13.92 21.33
C LEU A 521 -2.08 13.81 20.73
N PHE A 522 -1.08 14.29 21.46
CA PHE A 522 0.31 14.33 21.02
C PHE A 522 1.07 13.10 21.53
N ILE A 523 1.34 12.13 20.66
CA ILE A 523 2.05 10.90 21.01
C ILE A 523 3.54 11.10 20.73
N THR A 524 4.38 10.89 21.73
CA THR A 524 5.84 10.97 21.59
C THR A 524 6.54 10.01 22.56
N HIS A 525 7.79 9.68 22.29
CA HIS A 525 8.66 9.03 23.26
C HIS A 525 9.62 10.02 23.96
N ASP A 526 9.66 11.27 23.52
CA ASP A 526 10.51 12.33 24.06
C ASP A 526 9.72 13.22 25.03
N LEU A 527 10.08 13.15 26.31
CA LEU A 527 9.50 13.98 27.35
C LEU A 527 9.83 15.47 27.18
N ALA A 528 10.99 15.84 26.63
CA ALA A 528 11.34 17.25 26.38
C ALA A 528 10.38 17.87 25.36
N VAL A 529 10.09 17.13 24.30
CA VAL A 529 9.11 17.56 23.29
C VAL A 529 7.72 17.66 23.89
N ALA A 530 7.31 16.68 24.71
CA ALA A 530 6.02 16.72 25.39
C ALA A 530 5.90 17.93 26.33
N ALA A 531 6.97 18.27 27.06
CA ALA A 531 6.99 19.41 27.97
C ALA A 531 6.84 20.75 27.26
N ASP A 532 7.32 20.82 26.02
CA ASP A 532 7.28 22.03 25.21
C ASP A 532 5.85 22.32 24.71
N ILE A 533 5.09 21.30 24.33
CA ILE A 533 3.81 21.47 23.61
C ILE A 533 2.54 21.06 24.38
N CYS A 534 2.64 20.21 25.41
CA CYS A 534 1.46 19.65 26.07
C CYS A 534 1.04 20.47 27.30
N ASP A 535 -0.26 20.45 27.62
CA ASP A 535 -0.80 20.96 28.89
C ASP A 535 -0.72 19.89 29.99
N ARG A 536 -1.01 18.65 29.60
CA ARG A 536 -1.00 17.46 30.46
C ARG A 536 -0.24 16.33 29.80
N ILE A 537 0.39 15.48 30.62
CA ILE A 537 1.11 14.29 30.14
C ILE A 537 0.55 13.05 30.81
N SER A 538 0.24 12.06 30.00
CA SER A 538 -0.09 10.69 30.36
C SER A 538 1.08 9.78 30.03
N VAL A 539 1.73 9.23 31.05
CA VAL A 539 2.83 8.27 30.91
C VAL A 539 2.27 6.85 30.84
N MET A 540 2.66 6.13 29.80
CA MET A 540 2.17 4.79 29.47
C MET A 540 3.33 3.78 29.51
N TYR A 541 3.14 2.68 30.23
CA TYR A 541 4.10 1.60 30.36
C TYR A 541 3.42 0.25 30.14
N ALA A 542 3.96 -0.56 29.22
CA ALA A 542 3.52 -1.92 28.97
C ALA A 542 1.99 -2.08 28.86
N GLY A 543 1.31 -1.20 28.10
CA GLY A 543 -0.14 -1.26 27.89
C GLY A 543 -1.00 -0.59 28.96
N GLU A 544 -0.41 0.01 30.00
CA GLU A 544 -1.12 0.66 31.09
C GLU A 544 -0.72 2.13 31.25
N MET A 545 -1.66 2.96 31.70
CA MET A 545 -1.33 4.29 32.21
C MET A 545 -0.74 4.15 33.60
N VAL A 546 0.44 4.73 33.80
CA VAL A 546 1.14 4.66 35.09
C VAL A 546 1.11 5.97 35.85
N GLU A 547 1.04 7.10 35.14
CA GLU A 547 0.96 8.42 35.76
C GLU A 547 0.36 9.43 34.78
N MET A 548 -0.48 10.33 35.28
CA MET A 548 -0.96 11.49 34.55
C MET A 548 -1.04 12.72 35.47
N ALA A 549 -0.51 13.84 34.99
CA ALA A 549 -0.59 15.14 35.66
C ALA A 549 -0.40 16.28 34.64
N GLY A 550 -0.59 17.52 35.08
CA GLY A 550 -0.12 18.71 34.34
C GLY A 550 1.40 18.66 34.15
N VAL A 551 1.90 19.23 33.05
CA VAL A 551 3.33 19.15 32.68
C VAL A 551 4.24 19.59 33.81
N ASP A 552 4.04 20.79 34.37
CA ASP A 552 4.88 21.31 35.45
C ASP A 552 4.92 20.38 36.67
N THR A 553 3.77 19.83 37.05
CA THR A 553 3.67 18.92 38.21
C THR A 553 4.40 17.61 37.94
N LEU A 554 4.26 17.06 36.73
CA LEU A 554 4.89 15.81 36.35
C LEU A 554 6.43 15.93 36.33
N PHE A 555 6.95 17.05 35.85
CA PHE A 555 8.39 17.30 35.75
C PHE A 555 9.03 17.62 37.11
N HIS A 556 8.36 18.39 37.97
CA HIS A 556 8.92 18.79 39.26
C HIS A 556 8.75 17.76 40.37
N ASP A 557 7.65 17.02 40.37
CA ASP A 557 7.30 16.07 41.43
C ASP A 557 6.73 14.79 40.81
N PRO A 558 7.48 13.97 40.07
CA PRO A 558 6.96 12.69 39.55
C PRO A 558 6.62 11.73 40.70
N LYS A 559 5.55 10.93 40.58
CA LYS A 559 5.10 9.98 41.63
C LYS A 559 5.34 8.52 41.27
N HIS A 560 5.44 8.19 39.98
CA HIS A 560 5.72 6.84 39.55
C HIS A 560 7.22 6.66 39.28
N PRO A 561 7.88 5.62 39.83
CA PRO A 561 9.33 5.38 39.61
C PRO A 561 9.75 5.30 38.13
N TYR A 562 8.86 4.80 37.27
CA TYR A 562 9.08 4.82 35.82
C TYR A 562 9.18 6.25 35.26
N THR A 563 8.25 7.14 35.63
CA THR A 563 8.25 8.54 35.20
C THR A 563 9.53 9.25 35.65
N ALA A 564 9.92 9.07 36.92
CA ALA A 564 11.18 9.60 37.44
C ALA A 564 12.41 9.02 36.70
N GLY A 565 12.36 7.73 36.36
CA GLY A 565 13.37 7.07 35.54
C GLY A 565 13.47 7.67 34.13
N LEU A 566 12.36 8.00 33.48
CA LEU A 566 12.37 8.64 32.17
C LEU A 566 12.91 10.07 32.23
N LEU A 567 12.51 10.85 33.23
CA LEU A 567 12.99 12.22 33.44
C LEU A 567 14.50 12.25 33.74
N SER A 568 15.00 11.33 34.58
CA SER A 568 16.43 11.25 34.91
C SER A 568 17.31 10.78 33.74
N ALA A 569 16.73 10.10 32.75
CA ALA A 569 17.43 9.68 31.53
C ALA A 569 17.57 10.81 30.48
N MET A 570 16.95 11.98 30.71
CA MET A 570 17.04 13.12 29.82
C MET A 570 18.42 13.80 29.92
N PRO A 571 19.04 14.21 28.80
CA PRO A 571 20.31 14.93 28.84
C PRO A 571 20.13 16.30 29.52
N HIS A 572 20.81 16.53 30.65
CA HIS A 572 20.88 17.85 31.28
C HIS A 572 22.05 18.66 30.72
N ALA A 573 21.82 19.92 30.36
CA ALA A 573 22.80 20.79 29.70
C ALA A 573 24.01 21.19 30.56
N SER A 574 24.02 20.87 31.87
CA SER A 574 24.92 21.53 32.84
C SER A 574 26.13 20.73 33.32
N ASP A 575 26.19 19.42 33.15
CA ASP A 575 27.28 18.62 33.74
C ASP A 575 28.18 17.93 32.73
N ARG A 576 29.49 17.97 33.01
CA ARG A 576 30.56 17.32 32.23
C ARG A 576 30.38 15.79 32.24
N ASN A 577 29.55 15.30 31.32
CA ASN A 577 29.50 13.94 30.78
C ASN A 577 29.56 12.77 31.80
N PRO A 578 28.79 12.76 32.91
CA PRO A 578 28.54 11.52 33.63
C PRO A 578 27.73 10.54 32.75
N PRO A 579 27.85 9.22 32.95
CA PRO A 579 26.99 8.25 32.28
C PRO A 579 25.52 8.55 32.63
N LEU A 580 24.68 8.71 31.61
CA LEU A 580 23.25 8.99 31.82
C LEU A 580 22.61 7.87 32.64
N PRO A 581 21.78 8.20 33.64
CA PRO A 581 20.94 7.23 34.32
C PRO A 581 20.10 6.47 33.29
N THR A 582 20.05 5.14 33.37
CA THR A 582 19.24 4.31 32.48
C THR A 582 18.29 3.44 33.28
N ILE A 583 17.07 3.29 32.77
CA ILE A 583 16.11 2.33 33.29
C ILE A 583 16.60 0.92 32.91
N ARG A 584 16.79 0.04 33.90
CA ARG A 584 17.36 -1.30 33.68
C ARG A 584 16.49 -2.15 32.77
N GLY A 585 17.12 -2.89 31.86
CA GLY A 585 16.42 -3.83 30.97
C GLY A 585 15.48 -3.14 29.97
N ASN A 586 14.67 -3.95 29.27
CA ASN A 586 13.74 -3.49 28.24
C ASN A 586 12.29 -3.68 28.68
N VAL A 587 11.36 -2.94 28.06
CA VAL A 587 9.92 -3.18 28.22
C VAL A 587 9.61 -4.64 27.85
N PRO A 588 8.98 -5.44 28.75
CA PRO A 588 8.65 -6.82 28.42
C PRO A 588 7.61 -6.86 27.29
N ARG A 589 7.73 -7.87 26.42
CA ARG A 589 6.77 -8.09 25.34
C ARG A 589 5.37 -8.41 25.92
N PRO A 590 4.28 -8.04 25.22
CA PRO A 590 2.94 -8.48 25.58
C PRO A 590 2.90 -9.99 25.84
N GLY A 591 2.29 -10.40 26.96
CA GLY A 591 2.26 -11.80 27.43
C GLY A 591 3.34 -12.18 28.44
N ALA A 592 4.43 -11.42 28.51
CA ALA A 592 5.49 -11.58 29.52
C ALA A 592 5.38 -10.54 30.65
N TRP A 593 4.25 -9.83 30.75
CA TRP A 593 4.04 -8.81 31.77
C TRP A 593 3.85 -9.43 33.16
N PRO A 594 4.42 -8.81 34.21
CA PRO A 594 4.12 -9.20 35.59
C PRO A 594 2.60 -9.13 35.86
N ALA A 595 2.08 -10.07 36.66
CA ALA A 595 0.66 -10.11 37.03
C ALA A 595 0.21 -8.96 37.95
N GLY A 596 1.15 -8.32 38.66
CA GLY A 596 0.90 -7.16 39.50
C GLY A 596 1.26 -5.84 38.81
N CYS A 597 2.03 -4.99 39.47
CA CYS A 597 2.61 -3.80 38.84
C CYS A 597 3.52 -4.23 37.68
N ARG A 598 3.19 -3.79 36.44
CA ARG A 598 3.94 -4.16 35.24
C ARG A 598 5.39 -3.69 35.26
N PHE A 599 5.70 -2.63 36.01
CA PHE A 599 7.05 -2.08 36.16
C PHE A 599 7.87 -2.72 37.29
N SER A 600 7.27 -3.61 38.11
CA SER A 600 7.91 -4.17 39.31
C SER A 600 9.25 -4.88 39.08
N ASN A 601 9.47 -5.46 37.89
CA ASN A 601 10.72 -6.13 37.52
C ASN A 601 11.87 -5.17 37.16
N ARG A 602 11.56 -3.89 36.88
CA ARG A 602 12.52 -2.83 36.52
C ARG A 602 12.56 -1.70 37.57
N CYS A 603 11.72 -1.77 38.59
CA CYS A 603 11.58 -0.75 39.62
C CYS A 603 12.58 -0.98 40.78
N ASP A 604 13.48 -0.03 41.02
CA ASP A 604 14.42 -0.08 42.15
C ASP A 604 13.72 0.04 43.52
N PHE A 605 12.46 0.46 43.54
CA PHE A 605 11.64 0.64 44.74
C PHE A 605 10.60 -0.49 44.94
N ALA A 606 10.70 -1.58 44.18
CA ALA A 606 9.75 -2.69 44.23
C ALA A 606 9.69 -3.36 45.61
N VAL A 607 8.48 -3.66 46.08
CA VAL A 607 8.21 -4.39 47.33
C VAL A 607 7.35 -5.62 47.04
N ALA A 608 7.22 -6.55 48.01
CA ALA A 608 6.48 -7.79 47.81
C ALA A 608 5.01 -7.59 47.38
N THR A 609 4.37 -6.53 47.86
CA THR A 609 2.98 -6.17 47.49
C THR A 609 2.82 -5.71 46.05
N CYS A 610 3.89 -5.28 45.37
CA CYS A 610 3.87 -4.92 43.94
C CYS A 610 3.54 -6.12 43.03
N LYS A 611 3.54 -7.35 43.55
CA LYS A 611 3.09 -8.55 42.82
C LYS A 611 1.57 -8.64 42.68
N GLN A 612 0.81 -7.79 43.37
CA GLN A 612 -0.64 -7.67 43.23
C GLN A 612 -1.01 -6.59 42.20
N PRO A 613 -2.17 -6.69 41.54
CA PRO A 613 -2.66 -5.65 40.62
C PRO A 613 -2.76 -4.29 41.32
N VAL A 614 -2.35 -3.23 40.64
CA VAL A 614 -2.38 -1.87 41.15
C VAL A 614 -3.41 -1.08 40.34
N ALA A 615 -4.44 -0.56 41.00
CA ALA A 615 -5.44 0.29 40.37
C ALA A 615 -4.87 1.70 40.09
N LEU A 616 -5.37 2.35 39.05
CA LEU A 616 -5.11 3.75 38.80
C LEU A 616 -5.92 4.60 39.81
N THR A 617 -5.28 5.57 40.46
CA THR A 617 -6.02 6.50 41.34
C THR A 617 -6.93 7.43 40.53
N SER A 618 -8.01 7.90 41.16
CA SER A 618 -8.90 8.92 40.59
C SER A 618 -8.53 10.32 41.08
N GLY A 619 -8.68 11.34 40.23
CA GLY A 619 -8.46 12.75 40.59
C GLY A 619 -7.84 13.55 39.44
N GLU A 620 -7.43 14.79 39.72
CA GLU A 620 -6.66 15.62 38.76
C GLU A 620 -5.29 15.00 38.43
N ARG A 621 -4.71 14.33 39.42
CA ARG A 621 -3.49 13.53 39.29
C ARG A 621 -3.82 12.05 39.45
N MET A 622 -3.47 11.26 38.45
CA MET A 622 -3.71 9.82 38.44
C MET A 622 -2.38 9.08 38.47
N VAL A 623 -2.23 8.09 39.36
CA VAL A 623 -0.99 7.33 39.53
C VAL A 623 -1.32 5.86 39.76
N ARG A 624 -0.58 4.96 39.11
CA ARG A 624 -0.69 3.51 39.28
C ARG A 624 0.49 2.96 40.09
N CYS A 625 0.66 3.43 41.33
CA CYS A 625 1.73 3.01 42.23
C CYS A 625 1.25 2.89 43.67
N LEU A 626 1.51 1.76 44.33
CA LEU A 626 1.15 1.52 45.75
C LEU A 626 1.91 2.42 46.73
N ARG A 627 3.01 3.02 46.29
CA ARG A 627 3.92 3.81 47.13
C ARG A 627 4.03 5.27 46.66
N ALA A 628 3.08 5.75 45.85
CA ALA A 628 3.10 7.10 45.27
C ALA A 628 3.29 8.20 46.33
N ASP A 629 2.65 8.06 47.50
CA ASP A 629 2.72 9.03 48.59
C ASP A 629 3.92 8.82 49.54
N GLN A 630 4.65 7.72 49.39
CA GLN A 630 5.76 7.34 50.28
C GLN A 630 7.13 7.63 49.67
N LEU A 631 7.20 7.69 48.33
CA LEU A 631 8.45 7.89 47.60
C LEU A 631 8.67 9.38 47.34
N ASP A 632 9.90 9.84 47.60
CA ASP A 632 10.39 11.13 47.12
C ASP A 632 11.19 10.87 45.85
N LEU A 633 10.66 11.30 44.70
CA LEU A 633 11.23 11.05 43.37
C LEU A 633 11.57 12.36 42.64
N ARG A 634 11.64 13.48 43.37
CA ARG A 634 11.91 14.80 42.79
C ARG A 634 13.28 14.81 42.09
N PRO A 635 13.42 15.43 40.91
CA PRO A 635 14.71 15.48 40.21
C PRO A 635 15.76 16.24 41.03
N GLY A 636 16.95 15.65 41.22
CA GLY A 636 18.10 16.34 41.83
C GLY A 636 18.30 16.15 43.34
N THR A 637 17.64 15.18 43.98
CA THR A 637 17.98 14.70 45.34
C THR A 637 19.08 13.65 45.34
#